data_AF-A0A4Q7J942-F1
#
_entry.id   AF-A0A4Q7J942-F1
#
_cell.length_a   1.000
_cell.length_b   1.000
_cell.length_c   1.000
_cell.angle_alpha   90.00
_cell.angle_beta   90.00
_cell.angle_gamma   90.00
#
_symmetry.space_group_name_H-M   'P 1'
#
loop_
_entity.id
_entity.type
_entity.pdbx_description
1 polymer ?
#
loop_
_entity_poly.entity_id
_entity_poly.type
_entity_poly.pdbx_seq_one_letter_code
_entity_poly.pdbx_strand_id
1 'polypeptide(L)'
;MIAAVASAATVLGLTVATATPATALPDGLALTPPMGFNNWNTTGCDIDEKMIRDMADIFVRDGLRDAGYQYVNVDDCWAAPERDPVTKRYLPHPTRFPSGIKALADYVHARGLKFGIYTSAGTLTCAKTMPGSLGFEEIDAQTFADWGVDYLKYDNCNNQGVDAKLRYTTMRDALKKTGRPIVYSLCEWGENKPWEWGADVGHLWRTTGDINDTWSKTVDIFKRNAPLARYAGPGRWNDPDMLEVGNGGMTTTEYRSHFGLWAMMAAPLLIGADLREISREHLDILRNREVIAIDQDKLGVQARVLSSENGLWVLAKPLAGGDVAVALFNETEANARISTTARAAGLPQRPGYQLRDVWTGRNYQSAGVISAVVAPHATTIFRVKADALGWPLREPLVSAGLELTAPAPGVPGNLTPAGMPFDATVSVTNHAVVPVLRPRATLTAPAGWRVEQVSGPALPVVGTGQSAVAKWRVTPPAGAEGTTAVLRSGTEYTVLGRGRVTAAEETTLSVPKPVPQGVSALSDVAWAYARNGYGPPERDMSNGSVPAGDGKPLTINGVRYAKGIGAHAVSEIVFYLGGRCRSLVTDVGIDDEREPRQQGSSAFQIWADSRKAAETGVRTWQDPAIGISGDLTGARFLRLSVTDGGDNNSYDRGDWANPVLTC
;
A
#
# COMPACT_ATOMS: atom_id res chain seq x y z
N MET A 1 37.40 -40.66 52.70
CA MET A 1 36.80 -39.30 52.69
C MET A 1 37.58 -38.48 51.69
N ILE A 2 37.04 -38.30 50.48
CA ILE A 2 37.70 -37.57 49.38
C ILE A 2 36.98 -36.22 49.26
N ALA A 3 37.74 -35.14 49.43
CA ALA A 3 37.26 -33.77 49.38
C ALA A 3 37.04 -33.32 47.92
N ALA A 4 35.84 -32.81 47.63
CA ALA A 4 35.48 -32.25 46.33
C ALA A 4 35.90 -30.77 46.26
N VAL A 5 36.65 -30.43 45.22
CA VAL A 5 37.03 -29.06 44.86
C VAL A 5 35.91 -28.48 43.98
N ALA A 6 35.28 -27.39 44.43
CA ALA A 6 34.28 -26.65 43.66
C ALA A 6 34.95 -25.50 42.89
N SER A 7 34.93 -25.59 41.56
CA SER A 7 35.37 -24.52 40.66
C SER A 7 34.25 -23.49 40.46
N ALA A 8 34.48 -22.24 40.85
CA ALA A 8 33.58 -21.12 40.57
C ALA A 8 33.76 -20.66 39.11
N ALA A 9 32.70 -20.73 38.31
CA ALA A 9 32.67 -20.18 36.95
C ALA A 9 32.18 -18.72 36.99
N THR A 10 33.05 -17.79 36.62
CA THR A 10 32.74 -16.36 36.49
C THR A 10 31.95 -16.13 35.21
N VAL A 11 30.67 -15.79 35.32
CA VAL A 11 29.84 -15.37 34.18
C VAL A 11 30.14 -13.91 33.86
N LEU A 12 30.90 -13.65 32.78
CA LEU A 12 31.00 -12.32 32.18
C LEU A 12 29.67 -12.01 31.47
N GLY A 13 28.89 -11.10 32.04
CA GLY A 13 27.72 -10.54 31.37
C GLY A 13 28.15 -9.67 30.19
N LEU A 14 27.88 -10.10 28.96
CA LEU A 14 27.90 -9.21 27.80
C LEU A 14 26.73 -8.22 27.94
N THR A 15 27.03 -6.98 28.31
CA THR A 15 26.12 -5.85 28.11
C THR A 15 26.05 -5.57 26.62
N VAL A 16 24.97 -6.02 25.97
CA VAL A 16 24.61 -5.56 24.63
C VAL A 16 24.26 -4.08 24.75
N ALA A 17 25.14 -3.20 24.27
CA ALA A 17 24.86 -1.78 24.16
C ALA A 17 23.70 -1.61 23.16
N THR A 18 22.49 -1.36 23.67
CA THR A 18 21.38 -0.89 22.86
C THR A 18 21.74 0.52 22.39
N ALA A 19 21.99 0.70 21.08
CA ALA A 19 22.17 2.02 20.50
C ALA A 19 20.98 2.91 20.90
N THR A 20 21.25 4.05 21.53
CA THR A 20 20.25 5.08 21.77
C THR A 20 19.64 5.49 20.43
N PRO A 21 18.30 5.48 20.28
CA PRO A 21 17.68 5.94 19.04
C PRO A 21 18.11 7.39 18.77
N ALA A 22 18.50 7.67 17.53
CA ALA A 22 18.90 9.01 17.10
C ALA A 22 17.81 10.03 17.43
N THR A 23 18.22 11.17 17.97
CA THR A 23 17.31 12.25 18.37
C THR A 23 17.08 13.19 17.20
N ALA A 24 15.85 13.67 17.01
CA ALA A 24 15.53 14.64 15.97
C ALA A 24 16.32 15.96 16.13
N LEU A 25 16.40 16.74 15.06
CA LEU A 25 16.99 18.08 15.09
C LEU A 25 16.29 18.97 16.15
N PRO A 26 17.04 19.75 16.95
CA PRO A 26 16.50 20.53 18.06
C PRO A 26 15.98 21.91 17.63
N ASP A 27 15.35 22.03 16.46
CA ASP A 27 14.84 23.29 15.91
C ASP A 27 13.31 23.45 16.02
N GLY A 28 12.60 22.39 16.41
CA GLY A 28 11.16 22.40 16.64
C GLY A 28 10.31 22.37 15.36
N LEU A 29 10.91 22.01 14.21
CA LEU A 29 10.20 21.85 12.95
C LEU A 29 9.64 20.44 12.79
N ALA A 30 8.63 20.31 11.92
CA ALA A 30 7.98 19.03 11.57
C ALA A 30 7.62 18.15 12.78
N LEU A 31 7.10 18.74 13.87
CA LEU A 31 6.67 18.00 15.07
C LEU A 31 5.51 17.02 14.79
N THR A 32 4.79 17.24 13.69
CA THR A 32 3.90 16.28 13.02
C THR A 32 4.33 16.15 11.55
N PRO A 33 3.94 15.08 10.83
CA PRO A 33 4.30 14.92 9.43
C PRO A 33 3.88 16.14 8.60
N PRO A 34 4.72 16.65 7.68
CA PRO A 34 4.34 17.77 6.82
C PRO A 34 3.11 17.44 5.96
N MET A 35 2.19 18.40 5.81
CA MET A 35 1.03 18.30 4.92
C MET A 35 1.04 19.43 3.89
N GLY A 36 0.82 19.10 2.62
CA GLY A 36 0.93 20.10 1.56
C GLY A 36 0.58 19.59 0.18
N PHE A 37 1.16 20.22 -0.83
CA PHE A 37 1.08 19.89 -2.24
C PHE A 37 2.49 19.90 -2.85
N ASN A 38 2.68 19.06 -3.86
CA ASN A 38 3.83 19.07 -4.75
C ASN A 38 3.34 18.77 -6.18
N ASN A 39 3.79 19.52 -7.18
CA ASN A 39 3.27 19.44 -8.54
C ASN A 39 3.78 18.25 -9.36
N TRP A 40 4.85 17.56 -8.93
CA TRP A 40 5.62 16.66 -9.79
C TRP A 40 4.80 15.54 -10.45
N ASN A 41 3.95 14.87 -9.66
CA ASN A 41 3.19 13.71 -10.14
C ASN A 41 2.22 14.03 -11.29
N THR A 42 1.77 15.29 -11.40
CA THR A 42 0.81 15.69 -12.43
C THR A 42 1.41 16.47 -13.56
N THR A 43 2.31 17.41 -13.27
CA THR A 43 2.79 18.33 -14.30
C THR A 43 4.25 18.13 -14.68
N GLY A 44 5.06 17.42 -13.89
CA GLY A 44 6.50 17.32 -14.12
C GLY A 44 7.11 18.71 -14.37
N CYS A 45 7.72 18.92 -15.54
CA CYS A 45 8.26 20.22 -15.94
C CYS A 45 7.24 21.20 -16.56
N ASP A 46 5.99 20.81 -16.80
CA ASP A 46 4.93 21.70 -17.31
C ASP A 46 4.29 22.53 -16.18
N ILE A 47 5.14 23.28 -15.49
CA ILE A 47 4.81 24.10 -14.32
C ILE A 47 5.07 25.57 -14.62
N ASP A 48 4.19 26.43 -14.11
CA ASP A 48 4.40 27.88 -14.08
C ASP A 48 3.92 28.52 -12.77
N GLU A 49 4.26 29.80 -12.61
CA GLU A 49 3.87 30.63 -11.49
C GLU A 49 2.35 30.69 -11.32
N LYS A 50 1.58 30.72 -12.42
CA LYS A 50 0.12 30.82 -12.35
C LYS A 50 -0.47 29.56 -11.72
N MET A 51 -0.03 28.38 -12.14
CA MET A 51 -0.46 27.10 -11.57
C MET A 51 -0.25 27.08 -10.04
N ILE A 52 0.92 27.51 -9.57
CA ILE A 52 1.22 27.50 -8.12
C ILE A 52 0.35 28.51 -7.35
N ARG A 53 0.07 29.67 -7.96
CA ARG A 53 -0.88 30.64 -7.39
C ARG A 53 -2.30 30.06 -7.31
N ASP A 54 -2.74 29.40 -8.38
CA ASP A 54 -4.05 28.72 -8.43
C ASP A 54 -4.13 27.64 -7.33
N MET A 55 -3.09 26.81 -7.15
CA MET A 55 -3.03 25.81 -6.08
C MET A 55 -3.17 26.44 -4.69
N ALA A 56 -2.44 27.52 -4.44
CA ALA A 56 -2.52 28.25 -3.17
C ALA A 56 -3.92 28.84 -2.92
N ASP A 57 -4.58 29.34 -3.97
CA ASP A 57 -5.98 29.80 -3.89
C ASP A 57 -6.94 28.65 -3.61
N ILE A 58 -6.76 27.50 -4.26
CA ILE A 58 -7.59 26.30 -4.07
C ILE A 58 -7.47 25.79 -2.64
N PHE A 59 -6.27 25.80 -2.06
CA PHE A 59 -6.05 25.39 -0.67
C PHE A 59 -6.93 26.16 0.31
N VAL A 60 -7.09 27.45 0.09
CA VAL A 60 -7.94 28.33 0.92
C VAL A 60 -9.40 28.14 0.56
N ARG A 61 -9.75 28.21 -0.73
CA ARG A 61 -11.13 28.16 -1.24
C ARG A 61 -11.83 26.86 -0.87
N ASP A 62 -11.14 25.73 -1.02
CA ASP A 62 -11.74 24.39 -0.90
C ASP A 62 -11.49 23.75 0.47
N GLY A 63 -10.88 24.51 1.40
CA GLY A 63 -10.77 24.17 2.82
C GLY A 63 -9.63 23.19 3.18
N LEU A 64 -8.68 22.96 2.28
CA LEU A 64 -7.51 22.11 2.54
C LEU A 64 -6.57 22.76 3.57
N ARG A 65 -6.37 24.08 3.50
CA ARG A 65 -5.60 24.81 4.53
C ARG A 65 -6.17 24.57 5.92
N ASP A 66 -7.48 24.69 6.06
CA ASP A 66 -8.18 24.52 7.33
C ASP A 66 -8.25 23.04 7.77
N ALA A 67 -8.02 22.10 6.84
CA ALA A 67 -7.84 20.69 7.15
C ALA A 67 -6.41 20.37 7.64
N GLY A 68 -5.43 21.25 7.39
CA GLY A 68 -4.05 21.13 7.88
C GLY A 68 -2.97 21.22 6.80
N TYR A 69 -3.32 21.28 5.52
CA TYR A 69 -2.36 21.36 4.42
C TYR A 69 -1.76 22.78 4.34
N GLN A 70 -0.44 22.90 4.53
CA GLN A 70 0.22 24.20 4.71
C GLN A 70 1.23 24.48 3.61
N TYR A 71 1.92 23.44 3.12
CA TYR A 71 3.05 23.60 2.22
C TYR A 71 2.59 23.57 0.76
N VAL A 72 2.96 24.57 -0.03
CA VAL A 72 2.80 24.59 -1.49
C VAL A 72 4.20 24.49 -2.08
N ASN A 73 4.58 23.27 -2.46
CA ASN A 73 5.94 22.96 -2.91
C ASN A 73 6.03 23.00 -4.43
N VAL A 74 7.09 23.64 -4.92
CA VAL A 74 7.51 23.61 -6.32
C VAL A 74 8.62 22.58 -6.47
N ASP A 75 8.40 21.60 -7.35
CA ASP A 75 9.39 20.57 -7.67
C ASP A 75 10.35 21.01 -8.78
N ASP A 76 11.02 20.06 -9.47
CA ASP A 76 12.04 20.32 -10.50
C ASP A 76 11.60 21.30 -11.61
N CYS A 77 12.58 21.77 -12.39
CA CYS A 77 12.40 22.61 -13.57
C CYS A 77 11.91 24.06 -13.31
N TRP A 78 12.05 24.58 -12.08
CA TRP A 78 11.66 25.94 -11.72
C TRP A 78 12.72 27.02 -11.99
N ALA A 79 14.00 26.65 -12.02
CA ALA A 79 15.11 27.58 -12.24
C ALA A 79 15.51 27.66 -13.73
N ALA A 80 16.27 28.69 -14.07
CA ALA A 80 16.97 28.78 -15.34
C ALA A 80 18.06 27.69 -15.44
N PRO A 81 18.45 27.28 -16.67
CA PRO A 81 19.50 26.28 -16.87
C PRO A 81 20.87 26.69 -16.34
N GLU A 82 21.12 28.00 -16.23
CA GLU A 82 22.39 28.57 -15.80
C GLU A 82 22.21 29.38 -14.52
N ARG A 83 23.23 29.32 -13.65
CA ARG A 83 23.33 30.19 -12.48
C ARG A 83 23.71 31.61 -12.92
N ASP A 84 23.40 32.59 -12.07
CA ASP A 84 23.90 33.95 -12.28
C ASP A 84 25.45 33.94 -12.39
N PRO A 85 26.04 34.54 -13.44
CA PRO A 85 27.46 34.38 -13.72
C PRO A 85 28.36 35.02 -12.67
N VAL A 86 27.85 36.00 -11.90
CA VAL A 86 28.61 36.76 -10.91
C VAL A 86 28.39 36.19 -9.51
N THR A 87 27.14 36.16 -9.06
CA THR A 87 26.75 35.76 -7.71
C THR A 87 26.69 34.25 -7.53
N LYS A 88 26.64 33.50 -8.64
CA LYS A 88 26.42 32.03 -8.66
C LYS A 88 25.10 31.58 -8.03
N ARG A 89 24.17 32.50 -7.76
CA ARG A 89 22.84 32.16 -7.25
C ARG A 89 21.99 31.54 -8.35
N TYR A 90 20.96 30.79 -7.94
CA TYR A 90 19.89 30.40 -8.85
C TYR A 90 19.18 31.61 -9.44
N LEU A 91 18.84 31.52 -10.71
CA LEU A 91 17.91 32.43 -11.38
C LEU A 91 16.57 31.71 -11.57
N PRO A 92 15.43 32.30 -11.19
CA PRO A 92 14.11 31.76 -11.53
C PRO A 92 13.97 31.65 -13.05
N HIS A 93 13.28 30.62 -13.55
CA HIS A 93 13.07 30.48 -14.98
C HIS A 93 12.26 31.68 -15.52
N PRO A 94 12.75 32.43 -16.53
CA PRO A 94 12.18 33.73 -16.91
C PRO A 94 10.76 33.66 -17.47
N THR A 95 10.41 32.57 -18.16
CA THR A 95 9.06 32.36 -18.71
C THR A 95 8.08 31.75 -17.70
N ARG A 96 8.50 30.72 -16.95
CA ARG A 96 7.65 30.00 -16.00
C ARG A 96 7.42 30.80 -14.73
N PHE A 97 8.43 31.53 -14.25
CA PHE A 97 8.41 32.29 -13.00
C PHE A 97 8.85 33.74 -13.23
N PRO A 98 8.13 34.50 -14.09
CA PRO A 98 8.55 35.84 -14.52
C PRO A 98 8.62 36.85 -13.37
N SER A 99 7.84 36.66 -12.30
CA SER A 99 7.89 37.53 -11.11
C SER A 99 9.00 37.14 -10.11
N GLY A 100 9.65 36.00 -10.33
CA GLY A 100 10.65 35.42 -9.44
C GLY A 100 10.07 34.69 -8.22
N ILE A 101 10.88 33.83 -7.60
CA ILE A 101 10.44 32.94 -6.52
C ILE A 101 10.03 33.69 -5.24
N LYS A 102 10.73 34.77 -4.88
CA LYS A 102 10.34 35.60 -3.72
C LYS A 102 8.90 36.11 -3.83
N ALA A 103 8.53 36.68 -4.98
CA ALA A 103 7.18 37.21 -5.18
C ALA A 103 6.09 36.10 -5.14
N LEU A 104 6.45 34.89 -5.55
CA LEU A 104 5.56 33.73 -5.44
C LEU A 104 5.44 33.24 -3.99
N ALA A 105 6.55 33.13 -3.27
CA ALA A 105 6.56 32.77 -1.85
C ALA A 105 5.76 33.78 -1.01
N ASP A 106 5.96 35.09 -1.23
CA ASP A 106 5.21 36.14 -0.56
C ASP A 106 3.69 36.03 -0.83
N TYR A 107 3.30 35.64 -2.05
CA TYR A 107 1.89 35.41 -2.38
C TYR A 107 1.29 34.18 -1.69
N VAL A 108 2.07 33.10 -1.56
CA VAL A 108 1.68 31.90 -0.79
C VAL A 108 1.57 32.24 0.69
N HIS A 109 2.52 32.98 1.25
CA HIS A 109 2.48 33.45 2.64
C HIS A 109 1.27 34.34 2.93
N ALA A 110 0.88 35.21 1.99
CA ALA A 110 -0.31 36.06 2.12
C ALA A 110 -1.63 35.27 2.26
N ARG A 111 -1.64 33.97 1.93
CA ARG A 111 -2.77 33.04 2.12
C ARG A 111 -2.73 32.26 3.44
N GLY A 112 -1.73 32.52 4.27
CA GLY A 112 -1.46 31.75 5.49
C GLY A 112 -0.90 30.36 5.19
N LEU A 113 -0.26 30.19 4.04
CA LEU A 113 0.42 28.97 3.62
C LEU A 113 1.94 29.15 3.71
N LYS A 114 2.68 28.07 3.49
CA LYS A 114 4.14 27.98 3.47
C LYS A 114 4.61 27.57 2.09
N PHE A 115 5.76 28.08 1.66
CA PHE A 115 6.30 27.82 0.33
C PHE A 115 7.45 26.84 0.38
N GLY A 116 7.43 25.82 -0.49
CA GLY A 116 8.53 24.86 -0.63
C GLY A 116 9.20 24.91 -1.99
N ILE A 117 10.47 24.53 -2.02
CA ILE A 117 11.28 24.47 -3.22
C ILE A 117 12.05 23.15 -3.31
N TYR A 118 12.59 22.88 -4.49
CA TYR A 118 13.34 21.67 -4.80
C TYR A 118 14.73 21.98 -5.35
N THR A 119 15.69 21.11 -5.06
CA THR A 119 16.94 20.95 -5.82
C THR A 119 17.53 19.57 -5.54
N SER A 120 18.72 19.26 -6.05
CA SER A 120 19.42 17.99 -5.86
C SER A 120 20.75 18.15 -5.12
N ALA A 121 21.09 17.16 -4.29
CA ALA A 121 22.43 16.88 -3.75
C ALA A 121 23.39 16.35 -4.83
N GLY A 122 23.41 17.01 -5.99
CA GLY A 122 24.22 16.69 -7.14
C GLY A 122 24.50 17.92 -8.00
N THR A 123 25.17 17.74 -9.13
CA THR A 123 25.56 18.85 -10.03
C THR A 123 24.40 19.35 -10.90
N LEU A 124 23.42 18.48 -11.18
CA LEU A 124 22.19 18.76 -11.92
C LEU A 124 21.03 18.10 -11.18
N THR A 125 19.83 18.64 -11.33
CA THR A 125 18.60 17.97 -10.87
C THR A 125 18.27 16.75 -11.73
N CYS A 126 17.30 15.93 -11.31
CA CYS A 126 16.92 14.72 -12.03
C CYS A 126 16.43 15.00 -13.46
N ALA A 127 15.65 16.07 -13.67
CA ALA A 127 15.20 16.46 -15.00
C ALA A 127 16.34 17.01 -15.88
N LYS A 128 17.50 17.33 -15.31
CA LYS A 128 18.66 17.93 -15.98
C LYS A 128 18.34 19.24 -16.71
N THR A 129 17.29 19.93 -16.27
CA THR A 129 16.86 21.23 -16.81
C THR A 129 17.43 22.41 -16.03
N MET A 130 17.93 22.18 -14.82
CA MET A 130 18.51 23.19 -13.95
C MET A 130 19.68 22.66 -13.12
N PRO A 131 20.56 23.55 -12.59
CA PRO A 131 21.67 23.17 -11.74
C PRO A 131 21.20 22.47 -10.45
N GLY A 132 21.96 21.50 -9.96
CA GLY A 132 21.86 21.01 -8.58
C GLY A 132 22.75 21.82 -7.64
N SER A 133 22.71 21.53 -6.35
CA SER A 133 23.35 22.33 -5.30
C SER A 133 24.66 21.76 -4.76
N LEU A 134 25.17 20.64 -5.29
CA LEU A 134 26.44 20.07 -4.83
C LEU A 134 27.59 21.06 -5.04
N GLY A 135 28.25 21.46 -3.96
CA GLY A 135 29.32 22.48 -3.94
C GLY A 135 28.84 23.93 -3.94
N PHE A 136 27.53 24.17 -3.92
CA PHE A 136 26.90 25.50 -3.87
C PHE A 136 25.95 25.64 -2.66
N GLU A 137 26.02 24.73 -1.70
CA GLU A 137 25.03 24.56 -0.63
C GLU A 137 24.83 25.84 0.19
N GLU A 138 25.90 26.55 0.58
CA GLU A 138 25.80 27.80 1.33
C GLU A 138 25.12 28.92 0.53
N ILE A 139 25.45 29.04 -0.76
CA ILE A 139 24.88 30.07 -1.65
C ILE A 139 23.40 29.79 -1.87
N ASP A 140 23.05 28.53 -2.12
CA ASP A 140 21.70 28.11 -2.42
C ASP A 140 20.80 28.19 -1.19
N ALA A 141 21.27 27.70 -0.03
CA ALA A 141 20.56 27.84 1.23
C ALA A 141 20.25 29.31 1.55
N GLN A 142 21.24 30.21 1.42
CA GLN A 142 21.01 31.63 1.64
C GLN A 142 20.04 32.23 0.62
N THR A 143 20.11 31.80 -0.64
CA THR A 143 19.16 32.24 -1.68
C THR A 143 17.73 31.84 -1.33
N PHE A 144 17.51 30.60 -0.88
CA PHE A 144 16.20 30.12 -0.42
C PHE A 144 15.70 30.88 0.80
N ALA A 145 16.59 31.19 1.76
CA ALA A 145 16.25 32.00 2.92
C ALA A 145 15.84 33.43 2.55
N ASP A 146 16.60 34.08 1.65
CA ASP A 146 16.29 35.42 1.14
C ASP A 146 14.91 35.46 0.43
N TRP A 147 14.58 34.38 -0.29
CA TRP A 147 13.30 34.22 -0.97
C TRP A 147 12.13 33.86 -0.07
N GLY A 148 12.37 33.52 1.20
CA GLY A 148 11.30 33.15 2.13
C GLY A 148 10.84 31.70 1.99
N VAL A 149 11.66 30.80 1.48
CA VAL A 149 11.34 29.36 1.42
C VAL A 149 11.19 28.78 2.83
N ASP A 150 10.22 27.91 3.04
CA ASP A 150 9.92 27.25 4.33
C ASP A 150 10.16 25.73 4.31
N TYR A 151 10.35 25.15 3.12
CA TYR A 151 10.53 23.72 2.90
C TYR A 151 11.50 23.48 1.74
N LEU A 152 12.43 22.55 1.90
CA LEU A 152 13.34 22.09 0.86
C LEU A 152 13.21 20.58 0.64
N LYS A 153 12.80 20.16 -0.55
CA LYS A 153 13.03 18.79 -1.08
C LYS A 153 14.43 18.74 -1.70
N TYR A 154 15.25 17.79 -1.27
CA TYR A 154 16.66 17.69 -1.69
C TYR A 154 16.98 16.31 -2.26
N ASP A 155 17.00 16.23 -3.58
CA ASP A 155 17.16 15.01 -4.37
C ASP A 155 18.60 14.43 -4.34
N ASN A 156 18.82 13.32 -5.02
CA ASN A 156 20.06 12.55 -5.03
C ASN A 156 20.65 12.33 -6.44
N CYS A 157 19.98 12.78 -7.51
CA CYS A 157 20.48 12.69 -8.89
C CYS A 157 21.80 13.45 -9.10
N ASN A 158 22.67 12.91 -9.98
CA ASN A 158 23.95 13.51 -10.38
C ASN A 158 24.91 13.80 -9.20
N ASN A 159 24.90 12.95 -8.16
CA ASN A 159 25.66 13.10 -6.92
C ASN A 159 27.19 12.90 -7.01
N GLN A 160 27.72 12.58 -8.21
CA GLN A 160 29.15 12.38 -8.47
C GLN A 160 29.81 11.26 -7.66
N GLY A 161 29.03 10.33 -7.08
CA GLY A 161 29.55 9.27 -6.21
C GLY A 161 30.04 9.78 -4.85
N VAL A 162 29.73 11.02 -4.47
CA VAL A 162 30.06 11.56 -3.15
C VAL A 162 29.12 10.93 -2.12
N ASP A 163 29.67 10.61 -0.94
CA ASP A 163 28.93 10.00 0.17
C ASP A 163 27.62 10.75 0.48
N ALA A 164 26.53 9.99 0.65
CA ALA A 164 25.20 10.56 0.88
C ALA A 164 25.15 11.34 2.20
N LYS A 165 25.61 10.73 3.30
CA LYS A 165 25.55 11.37 4.61
C LYS A 165 26.33 12.69 4.59
N LEU A 166 27.49 12.74 3.96
CA LEU A 166 28.28 13.96 3.76
C LEU A 166 27.47 15.03 3.01
N ARG A 167 26.96 14.73 1.81
CA ARG A 167 26.23 15.71 0.99
C ARG A 167 25.02 16.29 1.71
N TYR A 168 24.20 15.43 2.32
CA TYR A 168 23.00 15.86 3.04
C TYR A 168 23.36 16.65 4.31
N THR A 169 24.43 16.28 5.02
CA THR A 169 24.95 17.03 6.18
C THR A 169 25.42 18.44 5.78
N THR A 170 26.11 18.57 4.65
CA THR A 170 26.59 19.88 4.14
C THR A 170 25.43 20.84 3.90
N MET A 171 24.36 20.37 3.23
CA MET A 171 23.18 21.22 3.00
C MET A 171 22.41 21.51 4.31
N ARG A 172 22.30 20.57 5.25
CA ARG A 172 21.75 20.87 6.59
C ARG A 172 22.50 22.03 7.25
N ASP A 173 23.83 21.99 7.26
CA ASP A 173 24.64 23.01 7.92
C ASP A 173 24.51 24.36 7.22
N ALA A 174 24.43 24.36 5.89
CA ALA A 174 24.14 25.55 5.10
C ALA A 174 22.75 26.14 5.45
N LEU A 175 21.69 25.34 5.51
CA LEU A 175 20.35 25.78 5.90
C LEU A 175 20.34 26.36 7.32
N LYS A 176 20.97 25.68 8.27
CA LYS A 176 21.09 26.14 9.66
C LYS A 176 21.81 27.49 9.75
N LYS A 177 22.85 27.71 8.95
CA LYS A 177 23.63 28.95 8.92
C LYS A 177 22.80 30.17 8.48
N THR A 178 21.76 29.97 7.67
CA THR A 178 20.87 31.06 7.23
C THR A 178 20.05 31.69 8.37
N GLY A 179 19.83 30.93 9.46
CA GLY A 179 18.94 31.32 10.56
C GLY A 179 17.44 31.29 10.23
N ARG A 180 17.04 30.98 8.98
CA ARG A 180 15.63 30.79 8.62
C ARG A 180 15.19 29.34 8.91
N PRO A 181 14.05 29.12 9.58
CA PRO A 181 13.51 27.77 9.75
C PRO A 181 13.02 27.21 8.40
N ILE A 182 13.67 26.15 7.90
CA ILE A 182 13.33 25.48 6.65
C ILE A 182 13.21 23.97 6.93
N VAL A 183 12.03 23.39 6.67
CA VAL A 183 11.85 21.93 6.75
C VAL A 183 12.72 21.27 5.68
N TYR A 184 13.57 20.34 6.11
CA TYR A 184 14.55 19.69 5.23
C TYR A 184 14.16 18.24 4.95
N SER A 185 13.75 17.98 3.70
CA SER A 185 13.24 16.71 3.20
C SER A 185 14.28 16.02 2.31
N LEU A 186 14.84 14.93 2.81
CA LEU A 186 15.85 14.14 2.10
C LEU A 186 15.19 13.24 1.06
N CYS A 187 15.61 13.31 -0.20
CA CYS A 187 15.08 12.51 -1.28
C CYS A 187 16.20 11.66 -1.92
N GLU A 188 16.70 10.67 -1.16
CA GLU A 188 17.71 9.68 -1.62
C GLU A 188 17.17 8.26 -1.80
N TRP A 189 15.83 8.15 -1.83
CA TRP A 189 15.09 6.94 -2.21
C TRP A 189 15.30 5.70 -1.34
N GLY A 190 15.88 5.85 -0.16
CA GLY A 190 16.18 4.74 0.74
C GLY A 190 17.52 4.04 0.44
N GLU A 191 18.28 4.51 -0.56
CA GLU A 191 19.49 3.86 -1.07
C GLU A 191 20.54 3.60 0.01
N ASN A 192 20.71 4.55 0.93
CA ASN A 192 21.71 4.48 2.01
C ASN A 192 21.06 4.35 3.38
N LYS A 193 19.84 3.80 3.44
CA LYS A 193 19.08 3.57 4.68
C LYS A 193 18.96 4.84 5.54
N PRO A 194 18.38 5.92 5.01
CA PRO A 194 18.33 7.23 5.67
C PRO A 194 17.57 7.18 7.00
N TRP A 195 16.74 6.17 7.25
CA TRP A 195 16.14 5.94 8.56
C TRP A 195 17.16 5.68 9.69
N GLU A 196 18.40 5.29 9.37
CA GLU A 196 19.46 5.05 10.37
C GLU A 196 20.29 6.31 10.71
N TRP A 197 20.26 7.35 9.89
CA TRP A 197 21.12 8.53 10.05
C TRP A 197 20.46 9.88 9.77
N GLY A 198 19.33 9.89 9.06
CA GLY A 198 18.61 11.08 8.59
C GLY A 198 18.04 11.92 9.73
N ALA A 199 17.77 11.33 10.91
CA ALA A 199 17.28 12.06 12.08
C ALA A 199 18.25 13.13 12.60
N ASP A 200 19.56 12.94 12.40
CA ASP A 200 20.59 13.94 12.75
C ASP A 200 20.81 14.98 11.63
N VAL A 201 20.12 14.81 10.50
CA VAL A 201 20.39 15.55 9.26
C VAL A 201 19.21 16.39 8.78
N GLY A 202 18.00 15.81 8.73
CA GLY A 202 16.79 16.50 8.30
C GLY A 202 15.57 16.05 9.07
N HIS A 203 14.41 16.39 8.53
CA HIS A 203 13.11 16.26 9.21
C HIS A 203 12.29 15.09 8.70
N LEU A 204 12.59 14.63 7.49
CA LEU A 204 11.97 13.51 6.83
C LEU A 204 12.88 13.01 5.71
N TRP A 205 12.70 11.74 5.32
CA TRP A 205 13.50 11.10 4.30
C TRP A 205 12.69 10.10 3.48
N ARG A 206 12.82 10.18 2.16
CA ARG A 206 12.25 9.19 1.25
C ARG A 206 12.82 7.80 1.56
N THR A 207 11.94 6.81 1.70
CA THR A 207 12.33 5.44 2.06
C THR A 207 12.39 4.48 0.86
N THR A 208 11.88 4.90 -0.29
CA THR A 208 11.78 4.11 -1.52
C THR A 208 12.02 4.97 -2.75
N GLY A 209 12.23 4.33 -3.90
CA GLY A 209 12.04 4.97 -5.20
C GLY A 209 10.61 5.52 -5.38
N ASP A 210 10.42 6.27 -6.46
CA ASP A 210 9.22 7.07 -6.67
C ASP A 210 7.94 6.23 -6.74
N ILE A 211 6.86 6.80 -6.19
CA ILE A 211 5.50 6.32 -6.43
C ILE A 211 5.08 6.61 -7.87
N ASN A 212 4.06 5.89 -8.33
CA ASN A 212 3.26 6.26 -9.48
C ASN A 212 1.80 5.90 -9.17
N ASP A 213 0.88 6.44 -9.97
CA ASP A 213 -0.57 6.31 -9.77
C ASP A 213 -1.11 4.93 -10.16
N THR A 214 -0.58 3.88 -9.52
CA THR A 214 -1.05 2.50 -9.65
C THR A 214 -1.15 1.81 -8.30
N TRP A 215 -2.11 0.89 -8.20
CA TRP A 215 -2.35 0.15 -6.97
C TRP A 215 -1.16 -0.71 -6.56
N SER A 216 -0.54 -1.42 -7.51
CA SER A 216 0.63 -2.25 -7.23
C SER A 216 1.79 -1.45 -6.65
N LYS A 217 2.05 -0.25 -7.17
CA LYS A 217 3.16 0.58 -6.68
C LYS A 217 2.87 1.15 -5.30
N THR A 218 1.62 1.58 -5.06
CA THR A 218 1.14 2.01 -3.74
C THR A 218 1.36 0.94 -2.67
N VAL A 219 1.00 -0.31 -2.99
CA VAL A 219 1.16 -1.45 -2.10
C VAL A 219 2.63 -1.81 -1.87
N ASP A 220 3.47 -1.82 -2.92
CA ASP A 220 4.92 -2.04 -2.83
C ASP A 220 5.58 -1.05 -1.85
N ILE A 221 5.32 0.24 -2.04
CA ILE A 221 5.85 1.31 -1.18
C ILE A 221 5.37 1.15 0.26
N PHE A 222 4.08 0.88 0.47
CA PHE A 222 3.53 0.61 1.79
C PHE A 222 4.28 -0.55 2.48
N LYS A 223 4.50 -1.68 1.79
CA LYS A 223 5.19 -2.85 2.34
C LYS A 223 6.64 -2.57 2.72
N ARG A 224 7.34 -1.73 1.95
CA ARG A 224 8.73 -1.32 2.24
C ARG A 224 8.81 -0.34 3.41
N ASN A 225 7.85 0.58 3.53
CA ASN A 225 7.87 1.62 4.56
C ASN A 225 7.28 1.18 5.91
N ALA A 226 6.23 0.35 5.92
CA ALA A 226 5.54 -0.05 7.14
C ALA A 226 6.46 -0.69 8.22
N PRO A 227 7.46 -1.52 7.89
CA PRO A 227 8.41 -2.08 8.86
C PRO A 227 9.34 -1.03 9.51
N LEU A 228 9.46 0.18 8.96
CA LEU A 228 10.38 1.22 9.42
C LEU A 228 9.83 2.06 10.60
N ALA A 229 8.68 1.67 11.17
CA ALA A 229 7.96 2.42 12.19
C ALA A 229 8.80 2.89 13.38
N ARG A 230 9.82 2.12 13.80
CA ARG A 230 10.69 2.46 14.93
C ARG A 230 11.57 3.70 14.72
N TYR A 231 11.77 4.11 13.47
CA TYR A 231 12.65 5.23 13.12
C TYR A 231 11.90 6.56 13.04
N ALA A 232 10.58 6.52 12.82
CA ALA A 232 9.74 7.71 12.74
C ALA A 232 9.38 8.27 14.13
N GLY A 233 9.21 9.58 14.21
CA GLY A 233 8.87 10.31 15.42
C GLY A 233 8.76 11.82 15.17
N PRO A 234 8.31 12.62 16.16
CA PRO A 234 8.31 14.08 16.05
C PRO A 234 9.65 14.63 15.55
N GLY A 235 9.61 15.41 14.47
CA GLY A 235 10.79 16.00 13.82
C GLY A 235 11.59 15.05 12.92
N ARG A 236 11.12 13.81 12.70
CA ARG A 236 11.85 12.80 11.92
C ARG A 236 10.90 11.75 11.30
N TRP A 237 10.55 11.90 10.02
CA TRP A 237 9.51 11.06 9.39
C TRP A 237 10.06 10.18 8.28
N ASN A 238 9.59 8.94 8.23
CA ASN A 238 9.74 8.14 7.02
C ASN A 238 8.78 8.70 5.96
N ASP A 239 9.29 8.94 4.76
CA ASP A 239 8.53 9.47 3.63
C ASP A 239 8.33 8.38 2.55
N PRO A 240 7.14 7.74 2.51
CA PRO A 240 6.74 6.83 1.44
C PRO A 240 6.28 7.56 0.17
N ASP A 241 6.72 8.79 -0.07
CA ASP A 241 6.41 9.61 -1.24
C ASP A 241 5.00 10.22 -1.25
N MET A 242 4.76 11.07 -2.26
CA MET A 242 3.56 11.89 -2.43
C MET A 242 2.27 11.08 -2.61
N LEU A 243 1.13 11.72 -2.34
CA LEU A 243 -0.19 11.15 -2.51
C LEU A 243 -0.64 11.22 -3.98
N GLU A 244 -1.10 10.09 -4.52
CA GLU A 244 -1.65 9.98 -5.89
C GLU A 244 -3.16 10.23 -5.97
N VAL A 245 -3.81 10.53 -4.84
CA VAL A 245 -5.26 10.72 -4.75
C VAL A 245 -5.74 11.80 -5.71
N GLY A 246 -6.40 11.37 -6.79
CA GLY A 246 -6.96 12.27 -7.80
C GLY A 246 -6.37 12.14 -9.20
N ASN A 247 -5.32 11.35 -9.42
CA ASN A 247 -4.58 11.31 -10.68
C ASN A 247 -5.18 10.41 -11.78
N GLY A 248 -6.14 9.55 -11.44
CA GLY A 248 -7.01 8.82 -12.36
C GLY A 248 -6.64 7.35 -12.63
N GLY A 249 -5.48 6.89 -12.18
CA GLY A 249 -4.95 5.53 -12.37
C GLY A 249 -5.42 4.50 -11.34
N MET A 250 -6.08 4.93 -10.26
CA MET A 250 -6.67 4.06 -9.24
C MET A 250 -8.16 4.33 -9.02
N THR A 251 -8.86 3.33 -8.47
CA THR A 251 -10.25 3.46 -8.04
C THR A 251 -10.37 4.33 -6.79
N THR A 252 -11.55 4.90 -6.53
CA THR A 252 -11.83 5.64 -5.28
C THR A 252 -11.52 4.81 -4.03
N THR A 253 -11.80 3.50 -4.05
CA THR A 253 -11.50 2.58 -2.95
C THR A 253 -10.00 2.49 -2.67
N GLU A 254 -9.20 2.34 -3.73
CA GLU A 254 -7.74 2.28 -3.66
C GLU A 254 -7.16 3.62 -3.18
N TYR A 255 -7.65 4.76 -3.69
CA TYR A 255 -7.25 6.08 -3.20
C TYR A 255 -7.57 6.30 -1.72
N ARG A 256 -8.72 5.82 -1.27
CA ARG A 256 -9.10 5.87 0.15
C ARG A 256 -8.15 5.02 1.00
N SER A 257 -7.79 3.83 0.53
CA SER A 257 -6.78 2.99 1.19
C SER A 257 -5.41 3.65 1.22
N HIS A 258 -4.94 4.17 0.09
CA HIS A 258 -3.68 4.88 -0.03
C HIS A 258 -3.58 6.02 0.99
N PHE A 259 -4.57 6.91 1.03
CA PHE A 259 -4.59 8.03 1.99
C PHE A 259 -4.61 7.54 3.46
N GLY A 260 -5.43 6.53 3.75
CA GLY A 260 -5.53 5.95 5.09
C GLY A 260 -4.24 5.28 5.56
N LEU A 261 -3.56 4.54 4.67
CA LEU A 261 -2.30 3.85 4.99
C LEU A 261 -1.17 4.86 5.20
N TRP A 262 -1.08 5.93 4.41
CA TRP A 262 -0.10 7.00 4.63
C TRP A 262 -0.32 7.67 5.98
N ALA A 263 -1.57 8.00 6.33
CA ALA A 263 -1.91 8.57 7.64
C ALA A 263 -1.58 7.64 8.82
N MET A 264 -1.83 6.33 8.66
CA MET A 264 -1.44 5.33 9.65
C MET A 264 0.08 5.24 9.76
N MET A 265 0.81 5.42 8.67
CA MET A 265 2.27 5.42 8.68
C MET A 265 2.90 6.70 9.26
N ALA A 266 2.10 7.71 9.62
CA ALA A 266 2.60 9.05 9.95
C ALA A 266 3.50 9.61 8.83
N ALA A 267 3.09 9.38 7.58
CA ALA A 267 3.78 9.83 6.39
C ALA A 267 3.49 11.32 6.13
N PRO A 268 4.37 12.05 5.45
CA PRO A 268 4.01 13.34 4.87
C PRO A 268 2.77 13.17 3.97
N LEU A 269 1.77 14.05 4.14
CA LEU A 269 0.58 14.06 3.30
C LEU A 269 0.72 15.18 2.26
N LEU A 270 1.58 14.94 1.26
CA LEU A 270 1.81 15.85 0.15
C LEU A 270 0.93 15.44 -1.04
N ILE A 271 -0.07 16.25 -1.38
CA ILE A 271 -0.95 16.05 -2.53
C ILE A 271 -0.12 16.15 -3.82
N GLY A 272 -0.11 15.09 -4.64
CA GLY A 272 0.51 15.08 -5.96
C GLY A 272 -0.42 15.46 -7.12
N ALA A 273 -1.73 15.53 -6.86
CA ALA A 273 -2.76 15.76 -7.87
C ALA A 273 -3.00 17.23 -8.22
N ASP A 274 -3.42 17.48 -9.46
CA ASP A 274 -3.84 18.79 -9.94
C ASP A 274 -5.25 19.11 -9.41
N LEU A 275 -5.30 19.92 -8.37
CA LEU A 275 -6.54 20.28 -7.70
C LEU A 275 -7.46 21.18 -8.55
N ARG A 276 -7.03 21.67 -9.71
CA ARG A 276 -7.92 22.39 -10.66
C ARG A 276 -8.95 21.47 -11.28
N GLU A 277 -8.63 20.18 -11.38
CA GLU A 277 -9.43 19.18 -12.11
C GLU A 277 -9.93 18.03 -11.21
N ILE A 278 -9.59 18.07 -9.92
CA ILE A 278 -9.94 17.00 -8.97
C ILE A 278 -11.46 16.83 -8.81
N SER A 279 -11.92 15.58 -8.76
CA SER A 279 -13.31 15.26 -8.46
C SER A 279 -13.66 15.62 -7.00
N ARG A 280 -14.94 15.90 -6.73
CA ARG A 280 -15.41 16.11 -5.36
C ARG A 280 -15.16 14.90 -4.46
N GLU A 281 -15.34 13.70 -5.01
CA GLU A 281 -15.14 12.45 -4.27
C GLU A 281 -13.67 12.29 -3.82
N HIS A 282 -12.70 12.59 -4.68
CA HIS A 282 -11.28 12.51 -4.32
C HIS A 282 -10.85 13.65 -3.39
N LEU A 283 -11.42 14.85 -3.56
CA LEU A 283 -11.20 15.95 -2.64
C LEU A 283 -11.76 15.67 -1.24
N ASP A 284 -12.88 14.93 -1.13
CA ASP A 284 -13.44 14.51 0.16
C ASP A 284 -12.53 13.50 0.89
N ILE A 285 -11.81 12.64 0.16
CA ILE A 285 -10.76 11.78 0.75
C ILE A 285 -9.69 12.65 1.39
N LEU A 286 -9.12 13.59 0.62
CA LEU A 286 -8.05 14.49 1.07
C LEU A 286 -8.48 15.39 2.24
N ARG A 287 -9.78 15.70 2.37
CA ARG A 287 -10.30 16.56 3.46
C ARG A 287 -10.79 15.79 4.69
N ASN A 288 -10.67 14.48 4.72
CA ASN A 288 -11.17 13.70 5.85
C ASN A 288 -10.39 14.03 7.14
N ARG A 289 -10.98 14.89 7.97
CA ARG A 289 -10.37 15.41 9.21
C ARG A 289 -10.09 14.32 10.25
N GLU A 290 -10.80 13.21 10.23
CA GLU A 290 -10.58 12.14 11.20
C GLU A 290 -9.36 11.28 10.85
N VAL A 291 -9.16 11.03 9.56
CA VAL A 291 -7.95 10.37 9.05
C VAL A 291 -6.73 11.29 9.22
N ILE A 292 -6.86 12.57 8.89
CA ILE A 292 -5.81 13.57 9.13
C ILE A 292 -5.47 13.66 10.62
N ALA A 293 -6.45 13.60 11.52
CA ALA A 293 -6.17 13.64 12.97
C ALA A 293 -5.41 12.40 13.48
N ILE A 294 -5.50 11.26 12.79
CA ILE A 294 -4.65 10.10 13.07
C ILE A 294 -3.23 10.38 12.61
N ASP A 295 -3.05 10.91 11.39
CA ASP A 295 -1.74 11.28 10.86
C ASP A 295 -1.03 12.29 11.78
N GLN A 296 -1.71 13.39 12.05
CA GLN A 296 -1.26 14.55 12.83
C GLN A 296 -1.34 14.36 14.35
N ASP A 297 -1.48 13.14 14.83
CA ASP A 297 -1.52 12.86 16.26
C ASP A 297 -0.19 13.26 16.94
N LYS A 298 -0.28 13.98 18.06
CA LYS A 298 0.88 14.58 18.75
C LYS A 298 1.81 13.57 19.40
N LEU A 299 1.38 12.32 19.60
CA LEU A 299 2.30 11.27 20.02
C LEU A 299 3.34 10.98 18.93
N GLY A 300 2.99 11.25 17.67
CA GLY A 300 3.90 11.24 16.53
C GLY A 300 4.47 9.86 16.24
N VAL A 301 3.68 8.80 16.45
CA VAL A 301 4.11 7.42 16.25
C VAL A 301 3.59 6.89 14.92
N GLN A 302 4.46 6.28 14.12
CA GLN A 302 4.07 5.48 12.95
C GLN A 302 3.40 4.17 13.41
N ALA A 303 2.35 3.74 12.72
CA ALA A 303 1.69 2.47 13.02
C ALA A 303 2.65 1.28 12.91
N ARG A 304 2.53 0.32 13.84
CA ARG A 304 3.20 -0.98 13.74
C ARG A 304 2.30 -1.99 13.04
N VAL A 305 2.90 -2.87 12.24
CA VAL A 305 2.23 -4.05 11.68
C VAL A 305 2.03 -5.07 12.81
N LEU A 306 0.78 -5.50 13.04
CA LEU A 306 0.43 -6.57 13.98
C LEU A 306 0.41 -7.93 13.29
N SER A 307 -0.08 -7.97 12.05
CA SER A 307 -0.13 -9.17 11.21
C SER A 307 -0.17 -8.78 9.73
N SER A 308 0.38 -9.65 8.90
CA SER A 308 0.43 -9.52 7.44
C SER A 308 0.41 -10.91 6.82
N GLU A 309 -0.77 -11.46 6.59
CA GLU A 309 -0.95 -12.84 6.12
C GLU A 309 -1.82 -12.85 4.86
N ASN A 310 -1.33 -13.46 3.78
CA ASN A 310 -2.09 -13.64 2.52
C ASN A 310 -2.65 -12.33 1.91
N GLY A 311 -1.96 -11.20 2.07
CA GLY A 311 -2.45 -9.89 1.61
C GLY A 311 -3.44 -9.22 2.55
N LEU A 312 -3.66 -9.76 3.75
CA LEU A 312 -4.51 -9.18 4.79
C LEU A 312 -3.63 -8.60 5.89
N TRP A 313 -3.79 -7.31 6.14
CA TRP A 313 -2.92 -6.52 7.00
C TRP A 313 -3.70 -5.95 8.19
N VAL A 314 -3.07 -6.00 9.36
CA VAL A 314 -3.54 -5.30 10.56
C VAL A 314 -2.44 -4.37 11.05
N LEU A 315 -2.75 -3.09 11.19
CA LEU A 315 -1.85 -2.09 11.75
C LEU A 315 -2.45 -1.45 13.00
N ALA A 316 -1.61 -1.08 13.96
CA ALA A 316 -2.02 -0.35 15.15
C ALA A 316 -1.09 0.84 15.42
N LYS A 317 -1.70 2.01 15.66
CA LYS A 317 -1.04 3.28 15.97
C LYS A 317 -1.57 3.80 17.31
N PRO A 318 -0.77 3.73 18.39
CA PRO A 318 -1.09 4.44 19.63
C PRO A 318 -1.24 5.93 19.35
N LEU A 319 -2.22 6.57 19.98
CA LEU A 319 -2.51 7.99 19.85
C LEU A 319 -2.32 8.70 21.19
N ALA A 320 -2.10 10.01 21.12
CA ALA A 320 -2.10 10.87 22.29
C ALA A 320 -3.43 10.73 23.04
N GLY A 321 -3.35 10.61 24.37
CA GLY A 321 -4.52 10.39 25.24
C GLY A 321 -4.90 8.92 25.44
N GLY A 322 -4.18 7.97 24.84
CA GLY A 322 -4.33 6.53 25.12
C GLY A 322 -5.33 5.78 24.23
N ASP A 323 -5.90 6.44 23.24
CA ASP A 323 -6.62 5.77 22.15
C ASP A 323 -5.64 5.02 21.24
N VAL A 324 -6.15 4.09 20.43
CA VAL A 324 -5.36 3.41 19.38
C VAL A 324 -6.14 3.45 18.08
N ALA A 325 -5.52 3.92 17.00
CA ALA A 325 -6.03 3.72 15.65
C ALA A 325 -5.66 2.31 15.16
N VAL A 326 -6.62 1.58 14.60
CA VAL A 326 -6.44 0.23 14.06
C VAL A 326 -6.91 0.20 12.62
N ALA A 327 -6.01 -0.15 11.69
CA ALA A 327 -6.33 -0.32 10.29
C ALA A 327 -6.43 -1.82 9.96
N LEU A 328 -7.49 -2.17 9.25
CA LEU A 328 -7.75 -3.49 8.67
C LEU A 328 -7.71 -3.31 7.15
N PHE A 329 -6.61 -3.73 6.53
CA PHE A 329 -6.34 -3.48 5.11
C PHE A 329 -6.36 -4.79 4.31
N ASN A 330 -7.16 -4.81 3.26
CA ASN A 330 -7.28 -5.92 2.32
C ASN A 330 -6.60 -5.57 1.00
N GLU A 331 -5.46 -6.19 0.72
CA GLU A 331 -4.72 -6.05 -0.53
C GLU A 331 -5.30 -6.93 -1.66
N THR A 332 -6.20 -7.86 -1.33
CA THR A 332 -6.64 -8.92 -2.24
C THR A 332 -7.83 -8.52 -3.10
N GLU A 333 -8.16 -9.38 -4.07
CA GLU A 333 -9.24 -9.23 -5.04
C GLU A 333 -10.60 -9.74 -4.54
N ALA A 334 -10.71 -10.14 -3.27
CA ALA A 334 -11.95 -10.67 -2.69
C ALA A 334 -12.27 -10.02 -1.35
N ASN A 335 -13.56 -9.92 -1.00
CA ASN A 335 -13.98 -9.51 0.34
C ASN A 335 -13.32 -10.42 1.39
N ALA A 336 -12.75 -9.83 2.43
CA ALA A 336 -12.09 -10.58 3.49
C ALA A 336 -12.50 -10.08 4.87
N ARG A 337 -12.79 -11.01 5.78
CA ARG A 337 -12.95 -10.69 7.20
C ARG A 337 -11.56 -10.54 7.82
N ILE A 338 -11.26 -9.33 8.30
CA ILE A 338 -10.01 -9.04 8.99
C ILE A 338 -10.35 -8.72 10.44
N SER A 339 -9.53 -9.20 11.39
CA SER A 339 -9.77 -8.98 12.81
C SER A 339 -8.50 -8.90 13.64
N THR A 340 -8.60 -8.22 14.77
CA THR A 340 -7.62 -8.22 15.85
C THR A 340 -8.32 -8.01 17.19
N THR A 341 -7.57 -7.86 18.27
CA THR A 341 -8.12 -7.55 19.59
C THR A 341 -7.57 -6.23 20.12
N ALA A 342 -8.34 -5.55 20.97
CA ALA A 342 -7.90 -4.36 21.68
C ALA A 342 -6.60 -4.61 22.46
N ARG A 343 -6.45 -5.80 23.06
CA ARG A 343 -5.23 -6.24 23.74
C ARG A 343 -4.04 -6.29 22.79
N ALA A 344 -4.19 -6.95 21.63
CA ALA A 344 -3.12 -7.06 20.63
C ALA A 344 -2.73 -5.67 20.07
N ALA A 345 -3.70 -4.78 19.92
CA ALA A 345 -3.50 -3.38 19.53
C ALA A 345 -2.77 -2.54 20.59
N GLY A 346 -2.72 -2.99 21.85
CA GLY A 346 -2.00 -2.34 22.95
C GLY A 346 -2.88 -1.58 23.94
N LEU A 347 -4.20 -1.73 23.87
CA LEU A 347 -5.14 -1.13 24.82
C LEU A 347 -5.18 -1.94 26.13
N PRO A 348 -5.43 -1.28 27.28
CA PRO A 348 -5.63 -1.96 28.55
C PRO A 348 -6.91 -2.80 28.52
N GLN A 349 -6.92 -3.90 29.29
CA GLN A 349 -8.12 -4.73 29.46
C GLN A 349 -9.28 -3.92 30.06
N ARG A 350 -10.42 -3.92 29.38
CA ARG A 350 -11.68 -3.29 29.81
C ARG A 350 -12.87 -4.20 29.50
N PRO A 351 -14.02 -4.02 30.18
CA PRO A 351 -15.25 -4.75 29.88
C PRO A 351 -15.81 -4.45 28.47
N GLY A 352 -15.47 -3.31 27.89
CA GLY A 352 -15.89 -2.91 26.55
C GLY A 352 -15.08 -1.71 26.04
N TYR A 353 -15.19 -1.45 24.75
CA TYR A 353 -14.44 -0.41 24.02
C TYR A 353 -15.38 0.36 23.09
N GLN A 354 -15.07 1.63 22.85
CA GLN A 354 -15.71 2.41 21.78
C GLN A 354 -14.85 2.36 20.53
N LEU A 355 -15.47 2.16 19.37
CA LEU A 355 -14.82 2.22 18.07
C LEU A 355 -15.49 3.30 17.25
N ARG A 356 -14.71 4.17 16.63
CA ARG A 356 -15.18 5.12 15.62
C ARG A 356 -14.57 4.76 14.29
N ASP A 357 -15.41 4.42 13.32
CA ASP A 357 -14.98 4.27 11.93
C ASP A 357 -14.77 5.67 11.35
N VAL A 358 -13.52 6.01 11.05
CA VAL A 358 -13.12 7.36 10.63
C VAL A 358 -13.56 7.72 9.21
N TRP A 359 -14.01 6.73 8.44
CA TRP A 359 -14.52 6.96 7.10
C TRP A 359 -16.02 7.19 7.08
N THR A 360 -16.77 6.44 7.91
CA THR A 360 -18.23 6.54 7.96
C THR A 360 -18.74 7.43 9.09
N GLY A 361 -17.88 7.80 10.04
CA GLY A 361 -18.22 8.55 11.25
C GLY A 361 -19.07 7.77 12.26
N ARG A 362 -19.36 6.49 11.97
CA ARG A 362 -20.20 5.62 12.82
C ARG A 362 -19.44 5.20 14.07
N ASN A 363 -20.18 5.09 15.18
CA ASN A 363 -19.63 4.71 16.48
C ASN A 363 -20.21 3.36 16.92
N TYR A 364 -19.32 2.44 17.23
CA TYR A 364 -19.63 1.09 17.68
C TYR A 364 -19.12 0.85 19.10
N GLN A 365 -19.61 -0.22 19.73
CA GLN A 365 -19.02 -0.83 20.91
C GLN A 365 -18.58 -2.27 20.63
N SER A 366 -17.51 -2.68 21.29
CA SER A 366 -16.94 -4.03 21.21
C SER A 366 -16.60 -4.56 22.60
N ALA A 367 -16.71 -5.87 22.80
CA ALA A 367 -16.19 -6.57 23.98
C ALA A 367 -14.66 -6.80 23.93
N GLY A 368 -13.98 -6.34 22.89
CA GLY A 368 -12.53 -6.40 22.74
C GLY A 368 -12.04 -6.89 21.39
N VAL A 369 -12.91 -7.43 20.53
CA VAL A 369 -12.59 -7.78 19.14
C VAL A 369 -12.81 -6.59 18.23
N ILE A 370 -11.85 -6.29 17.37
CA ILE A 370 -11.93 -5.24 16.36
C ILE A 370 -11.95 -5.98 15.02
N SER A 371 -13.07 -5.92 14.30
CA SER A 371 -13.24 -6.67 13.06
C SER A 371 -14.17 -5.96 12.08
N ALA A 372 -13.88 -6.14 10.79
CA ALA A 372 -14.73 -5.75 9.68
C ALA A 372 -14.60 -6.79 8.55
N VAL A 373 -15.60 -6.84 7.68
CA VAL A 373 -15.43 -7.40 6.34
C VAL A 373 -15.00 -6.26 5.43
N VAL A 374 -13.85 -6.44 4.80
CA VAL A 374 -13.14 -5.41 4.06
C VAL A 374 -13.15 -5.80 2.59
N ALA A 375 -13.70 -4.93 1.75
CA ALA A 375 -13.76 -5.13 0.31
C ALA A 375 -12.36 -5.22 -0.33
N PRO A 376 -12.24 -5.75 -1.57
CA PRO A 376 -11.00 -5.71 -2.32
C PRO A 376 -10.37 -4.32 -2.31
N HIS A 377 -9.07 -4.27 -2.05
CA HIS A 377 -8.24 -3.06 -2.05
C HIS A 377 -8.68 -1.99 -1.03
N ALA A 378 -9.61 -2.31 -0.12
CA ALA A 378 -10.16 -1.36 0.84
C ALA A 378 -9.41 -1.42 2.18
N THR A 379 -9.50 -0.31 2.92
CA THR A 379 -9.00 -0.19 4.29
C THR A 379 -10.09 0.35 5.20
N THR A 380 -10.39 -0.40 6.27
CA THR A 380 -11.21 0.10 7.38
C THR A 380 -10.30 0.59 8.49
N ILE A 381 -10.53 1.79 9.01
CA ILE A 381 -9.74 2.35 10.11
C ILE A 381 -10.68 2.69 11.26
N PHE A 382 -10.40 2.13 12.44
CA PHE A 382 -11.10 2.42 13.67
C PHE A 382 -10.21 3.22 14.62
N ARG A 383 -10.71 4.33 15.15
CA ARG A 383 -10.18 4.91 16.39
C ARG A 383 -10.83 4.19 17.58
N VAL A 384 -10.03 3.52 18.38
CA VAL A 384 -10.50 2.65 19.48
C VAL A 384 -10.13 3.27 20.83
N LYS A 385 -11.15 3.42 21.68
CA LYS A 385 -11.02 4.03 23.01
C LYS A 385 -11.40 3.05 24.11
N ALA A 386 -10.53 2.92 25.11
CA ALA A 386 -10.75 2.16 26.34
C ALA A 386 -11.51 2.98 27.41
N ASP A 387 -12.71 3.47 27.05
CA ASP A 387 -13.58 4.24 27.95
C ASP A 387 -14.48 3.30 28.75
N ALA A 388 -14.56 3.45 30.07
CA ALA A 388 -15.35 2.58 30.93
C ALA A 388 -16.87 2.85 30.89
N LEU A 389 -17.32 4.05 30.48
CA LEU A 389 -18.70 4.49 30.71
C LEU A 389 -19.48 4.85 29.44
N GLY A 390 -18.82 5.24 28.35
CA GLY A 390 -19.51 5.72 27.14
C GLY A 390 -19.87 4.65 26.10
N TRP A 391 -19.35 3.42 26.22
CA TRP A 391 -19.58 2.36 25.22
C TRP A 391 -21.01 1.76 25.21
N PRO A 392 -21.75 1.62 26.33
CA PRO A 392 -23.07 0.96 26.30
C PRO A 392 -24.11 1.65 25.41
N LEU A 393 -23.91 2.93 25.12
CA LEU A 393 -24.80 3.73 24.27
C LEU A 393 -24.47 3.62 22.76
N ARG A 394 -23.37 2.96 22.38
CA ARG A 394 -22.95 2.82 20.98
C ARG A 394 -23.58 1.61 20.31
N GLU A 395 -23.58 1.61 18.98
CA GLU A 395 -24.09 0.49 18.20
C GLU A 395 -23.23 -0.77 18.43
N PRO A 396 -23.79 -1.97 18.61
CA PRO A 396 -23.01 -3.19 18.63
C PRO A 396 -22.12 -3.32 17.38
N LEU A 397 -20.82 -3.56 17.55
CA LEU A 397 -19.96 -3.93 16.43
C LEU A 397 -20.36 -5.32 15.96
N VAL A 398 -21.09 -5.37 14.85
CA VAL A 398 -21.48 -6.60 14.18
C VAL A 398 -20.81 -6.64 12.84
N SER A 399 -20.06 -7.71 12.59
CA SER A 399 -19.51 -7.95 11.27
C SER A 399 -20.43 -8.92 10.53
N ALA A 400 -21.10 -8.41 9.51
CA ALA A 400 -21.80 -9.21 8.50
C ALA A 400 -20.82 -9.50 7.37
N GLY A 401 -20.76 -10.74 6.87
CA GLY A 401 -19.89 -11.04 5.73
C GLY A 401 -20.37 -12.23 4.94
N LEU A 402 -20.21 -12.14 3.62
CA LEU A 402 -20.37 -13.25 2.69
C LEU A 402 -19.03 -13.97 2.53
N GLU A 403 -18.99 -15.23 2.93
CA GLU A 403 -17.85 -16.12 2.70
C GLU A 403 -18.23 -17.10 1.58
N LEU A 404 -17.41 -17.10 0.52
CA LEU A 404 -17.55 -18.01 -0.61
C LEU A 404 -16.53 -19.14 -0.45
N THR A 405 -16.99 -20.38 -0.62
CA THR A 405 -16.09 -21.53 -0.56
C THR A 405 -15.17 -21.52 -1.77
N ALA A 406 -13.86 -21.42 -1.52
CA ALA A 406 -12.85 -21.56 -2.56
C ALA A 406 -12.96 -22.93 -3.24
N PRO A 407 -12.92 -23.02 -4.58
CA PRO A 407 -13.04 -24.29 -5.26
C PRO A 407 -11.79 -25.17 -5.10
N ALA A 408 -10.64 -24.57 -4.81
CA ALA A 408 -9.38 -25.23 -4.46
C ALA A 408 -8.46 -24.27 -3.68
N PRO A 409 -7.48 -24.76 -2.90
CA PRO A 409 -6.48 -23.93 -2.25
C PRO A 409 -5.75 -23.00 -3.22
N GLY A 410 -5.67 -21.71 -2.91
CA GLY A 410 -5.02 -20.70 -3.76
C GLY A 410 -5.86 -20.24 -4.96
N VAL A 411 -7.07 -20.77 -5.14
CA VAL A 411 -8.05 -20.27 -6.12
C VAL A 411 -9.06 -19.36 -5.41
N PRO A 412 -9.30 -18.14 -5.88
CA PRO A 412 -10.29 -17.24 -5.27
C PRO A 412 -11.70 -17.84 -5.22
N GLY A 413 -12.40 -17.67 -4.10
CA GLY A 413 -13.77 -18.19 -3.93
C GLY A 413 -14.83 -17.49 -4.77
N ASN A 414 -14.52 -16.32 -5.33
CA ASN A 414 -15.37 -15.65 -6.32
C ASN A 414 -15.18 -16.19 -7.74
N LEU A 415 -14.26 -17.13 -7.97
CA LEU A 415 -14.11 -17.84 -9.23
C LEU A 415 -15.00 -19.08 -9.25
N THR A 416 -16.13 -19.01 -9.96
CA THR A 416 -17.23 -19.98 -9.86
C THR A 416 -17.61 -20.53 -11.25
N PRO A 417 -17.21 -21.75 -11.61
CA PRO A 417 -17.52 -22.31 -12.93
C PRO A 417 -19.01 -22.45 -13.23
N ALA A 418 -19.38 -22.28 -14.49
CA ALA A 418 -20.75 -22.45 -14.96
C ALA A 418 -21.33 -23.82 -14.59
N GLY A 419 -22.56 -23.86 -14.10
CA GLY A 419 -23.26 -25.09 -13.72
C GLY A 419 -22.72 -25.80 -12.47
N MET A 420 -21.63 -25.34 -11.86
CA MET A 420 -21.06 -25.94 -10.67
C MET A 420 -21.61 -25.27 -9.40
N PRO A 421 -22.32 -26.01 -8.52
CA PRO A 421 -22.78 -25.44 -7.27
C PRO A 421 -21.59 -25.14 -6.35
N PHE A 422 -21.67 -24.02 -5.63
CA PHE A 422 -20.76 -23.68 -4.54
C PHE A 422 -21.55 -23.24 -3.31
N ASP A 423 -20.94 -23.40 -2.14
CA ASP A 423 -21.54 -23.01 -0.88
C ASP A 423 -21.17 -21.56 -0.55
N ALA A 424 -22.19 -20.77 -0.23
CA ALA A 424 -22.10 -19.38 0.20
C ALA A 424 -22.62 -19.28 1.64
N THR A 425 -21.84 -18.66 2.51
CA THR A 425 -22.18 -18.51 3.94
C THR A 425 -22.30 -17.03 4.28
N VAL A 426 -23.46 -16.61 4.78
CA VAL A 426 -23.61 -15.27 5.36
C VAL A 426 -23.63 -15.41 6.88
N SER A 427 -22.66 -14.78 7.53
CA SER A 427 -22.54 -14.79 8.99
C SER A 427 -22.80 -13.40 9.57
N VAL A 428 -23.56 -13.38 10.67
CA VAL A 428 -23.79 -12.20 11.52
C VAL A 428 -23.09 -12.46 12.84
N THR A 429 -21.88 -11.94 13.00
CA THR A 429 -21.04 -12.14 14.20
C THR A 429 -21.10 -10.92 15.09
N ASN A 430 -21.50 -11.12 16.36
CA ASN A 430 -21.57 -10.05 17.34
C ASN A 430 -20.25 -9.95 18.12
N HIS A 431 -19.47 -8.90 17.86
CA HIS A 431 -18.22 -8.61 18.60
C HIS A 431 -18.45 -7.76 19.84
N ALA A 432 -19.69 -7.39 20.08
CA ALA A 432 -20.10 -6.41 21.07
C ALA A 432 -20.51 -7.05 22.40
N VAL A 433 -20.55 -6.24 23.46
CA VAL A 433 -20.97 -6.71 24.79
C VAL A 433 -22.48 -6.94 24.84
N VAL A 434 -23.25 -6.05 24.22
CA VAL A 434 -24.72 -6.16 24.13
C VAL A 434 -25.10 -7.17 23.05
N PRO A 435 -26.04 -8.10 23.32
CA PRO A 435 -26.52 -9.04 22.32
C PRO A 435 -27.31 -8.35 21.20
N VAL A 436 -27.31 -8.97 20.02
CA VAL A 436 -28.23 -8.60 18.93
C VAL A 436 -29.32 -9.64 18.76
N LEU A 437 -30.52 -9.19 18.38
CA LEU A 437 -31.73 -10.01 18.37
C LEU A 437 -32.22 -10.23 16.94
N ARG A 438 -32.86 -11.39 16.73
CA ARG A 438 -33.56 -11.74 15.48
C ARG A 438 -32.71 -11.52 14.21
N PRO A 439 -31.47 -12.05 14.16
CA PRO A 439 -30.66 -11.94 12.96
C PRO A 439 -31.37 -12.60 11.78
N ARG A 440 -31.32 -11.94 10.64
CA ARG A 440 -31.75 -12.45 9.33
C ARG A 440 -30.62 -12.22 8.36
N ALA A 441 -30.51 -13.13 7.41
CA ALA A 441 -29.54 -13.04 6.34
C ALA A 441 -30.24 -13.41 5.03
N THR A 442 -29.91 -12.68 3.98
CA THR A 442 -30.44 -12.85 2.62
C THR A 442 -29.29 -12.96 1.65
N LEU A 443 -29.49 -13.72 0.58
CA LEU A 443 -28.56 -13.80 -0.54
C LEU A 443 -29.38 -13.78 -1.83
N THR A 444 -29.02 -12.88 -2.75
CA THR A 444 -29.64 -12.76 -4.07
C THR A 444 -28.58 -12.78 -5.15
N ALA A 445 -28.94 -13.29 -6.32
CA ALA A 445 -28.08 -13.39 -7.49
C ALA A 445 -28.86 -12.87 -8.73
N PRO A 446 -28.17 -12.63 -9.87
CA PRO A 446 -28.83 -12.22 -11.11
C PRO A 446 -29.81 -13.26 -11.64
N ALA A 447 -30.67 -12.85 -12.58
CA ALA A 447 -31.62 -13.76 -13.24
C ALA A 447 -30.91 -14.98 -13.85
N GLY A 448 -31.53 -16.16 -13.73
CA GLY A 448 -30.99 -17.43 -14.21
C GLY A 448 -30.08 -18.17 -13.22
N TRP A 449 -29.59 -17.50 -12.17
CA TRP A 449 -28.85 -18.14 -11.09
C TRP A 449 -29.80 -18.86 -10.13
N ARG A 450 -29.41 -20.07 -9.71
CA ARG A 450 -30.13 -20.83 -8.69
C ARG A 450 -29.53 -20.51 -7.32
N VAL A 451 -30.34 -20.01 -6.40
CA VAL A 451 -29.94 -19.67 -5.02
C VAL A 451 -30.86 -20.42 -4.06
N GLU A 452 -30.34 -21.47 -3.45
CA GLU A 452 -31.10 -22.37 -2.58
C GLU A 452 -30.61 -22.21 -1.15
N GLN A 453 -31.49 -21.77 -0.24
CA GLN A 453 -31.14 -21.68 1.17
C GLN A 453 -31.04 -23.10 1.76
N VAL A 454 -29.84 -23.48 2.19
CA VAL A 454 -29.54 -24.78 2.81
C VAL A 454 -29.91 -24.74 4.29
N SER A 455 -29.61 -23.62 4.97
CA SER A 455 -30.02 -23.40 6.36
C SER A 455 -30.21 -21.92 6.68
N GLY A 456 -31.17 -21.63 7.56
CA GLY A 456 -31.38 -20.29 8.12
C GLY A 456 -30.44 -19.98 9.30
N PRO A 457 -30.39 -18.71 9.76
CA PRO A 457 -29.63 -18.35 10.96
C PRO A 457 -30.19 -19.08 12.18
N ALA A 458 -29.37 -19.92 12.81
CA ALA A 458 -29.80 -20.84 13.87
C ALA A 458 -30.03 -20.17 15.25
N LEU A 459 -29.76 -18.86 15.40
CA LEU A 459 -29.76 -18.17 16.68
C LEU A 459 -30.75 -17.00 16.71
N PRO A 460 -31.80 -17.02 17.55
CA PRO A 460 -32.70 -15.87 17.72
C PRO A 460 -32.06 -14.71 18.51
N VAL A 461 -30.99 -15.00 19.25
CA VAL A 461 -30.18 -14.05 20.01
C VAL A 461 -28.71 -14.39 19.76
N VAL A 462 -27.91 -13.39 19.36
CA VAL A 462 -26.47 -13.54 19.14
C VAL A 462 -25.73 -12.80 20.24
N GLY A 463 -25.24 -13.55 21.23
CA GLY A 463 -24.42 -13.02 22.31
C GLY A 463 -23.00 -12.67 21.85
N THR A 464 -22.20 -12.11 22.76
CA THR A 464 -20.81 -11.73 22.51
C THR A 464 -19.99 -12.90 21.98
N GLY A 465 -19.29 -12.70 20.87
CA GLY A 465 -18.45 -13.70 20.22
C GLY A 465 -19.21 -14.79 19.47
N GLN A 466 -20.55 -14.78 19.48
CA GLN A 466 -21.36 -15.74 18.76
C GLN A 466 -21.64 -15.26 17.33
N SER A 467 -21.95 -16.21 16.46
CA SER A 467 -22.34 -15.95 15.06
C SER A 467 -23.66 -16.64 14.75
N ALA A 468 -24.61 -15.89 14.20
CA ALA A 468 -25.73 -16.47 13.49
C ALA A 468 -25.32 -16.70 12.03
N VAL A 469 -25.44 -17.94 11.56
CA VAL A 469 -24.94 -18.34 10.25
C VAL A 469 -26.07 -18.89 9.41
N ALA A 470 -26.20 -18.38 8.20
CA ALA A 470 -27.07 -18.91 7.17
C ALA A 470 -26.22 -19.40 5.98
N LYS A 471 -26.65 -20.50 5.37
CA LYS A 471 -25.93 -21.14 4.26
C LYS A 471 -26.82 -21.25 3.05
N TRP A 472 -26.24 -20.99 1.90
CA TRP A 472 -26.86 -21.15 0.60
C TRP A 472 -26.00 -22.03 -0.28
N ARG A 473 -26.67 -22.75 -1.18
CA ARG A 473 -26.07 -23.34 -2.35
C ARG A 473 -26.41 -22.46 -3.53
N VAL A 474 -25.38 -21.95 -4.20
CA VAL A 474 -25.52 -21.09 -5.37
C VAL A 474 -25.01 -21.85 -6.58
N THR A 475 -25.76 -21.84 -7.68
CA THR A 475 -25.35 -22.47 -8.94
C THR A 475 -25.43 -21.44 -10.08
N PRO A 476 -24.29 -21.10 -10.71
CA PRO A 476 -24.30 -20.29 -11.93
C PRO A 476 -25.05 -21.04 -13.05
N PRO A 477 -25.80 -20.34 -13.92
CA PRO A 477 -26.49 -21.00 -15.02
C PRO A 477 -25.49 -21.65 -15.99
N ALA A 478 -25.90 -22.77 -16.60
CA ALA A 478 -25.18 -23.31 -17.75
C ALA A 478 -25.21 -22.26 -18.88
N GLY A 479 -24.07 -21.98 -19.53
CA GLY A 479 -23.96 -20.93 -20.55
C GLY A 479 -23.45 -19.57 -20.06
N ALA A 480 -23.15 -19.42 -18.75
CA ALA A 480 -22.60 -18.18 -18.19
C ALA A 480 -21.07 -18.04 -18.37
N GLU A 481 -20.42 -18.93 -19.11
CA GLU A 481 -18.96 -18.96 -19.23
C GLU A 481 -18.39 -17.68 -19.85
N GLY A 482 -17.42 -17.08 -19.16
CA GLY A 482 -16.75 -15.83 -19.52
C GLY A 482 -17.53 -14.57 -19.15
N THR A 483 -18.45 -14.66 -18.18
CA THR A 483 -19.20 -13.51 -17.66
C THR A 483 -18.83 -13.19 -16.22
N THR A 484 -19.21 -12.01 -15.75
CA THR A 484 -19.21 -11.63 -14.34
C THR A 484 -20.64 -11.54 -13.82
N ALA A 485 -20.82 -11.77 -12.53
CA ALA A 485 -22.11 -11.68 -11.85
C ALA A 485 -21.95 -11.05 -10.48
N VAL A 486 -22.97 -10.35 -9.98
CA VAL A 486 -22.93 -9.74 -8.63
C VAL A 486 -23.87 -10.50 -7.71
N LEU A 487 -23.31 -11.11 -6.66
CA LEU A 487 -24.10 -11.55 -5.52
C LEU A 487 -24.34 -10.38 -4.57
N ARG A 488 -25.57 -10.24 -4.10
CA ARG A 488 -25.92 -9.29 -3.04
C ARG A 488 -26.27 -10.07 -1.80
N SER A 489 -25.45 -9.95 -0.77
CA SER A 489 -25.76 -10.44 0.56
C SER A 489 -26.38 -9.32 1.38
N GLY A 490 -27.33 -9.67 2.24
CA GLY A 490 -27.98 -8.75 3.15
C GLY A 490 -28.04 -9.35 4.54
N THR A 491 -27.92 -8.50 5.54
CA THR A 491 -28.11 -8.85 6.94
C THR A 491 -29.02 -7.85 7.62
N GLU A 492 -29.83 -8.35 8.53
CA GLU A 492 -30.76 -7.57 9.32
C GLU A 492 -30.74 -8.09 10.75
N TYR A 493 -30.70 -7.20 11.73
CA TYR A 493 -30.79 -7.58 13.14
C TYR A 493 -31.41 -6.43 13.95
N THR A 494 -31.87 -6.73 15.16
CA THR A 494 -32.45 -5.75 16.07
C THR A 494 -31.50 -5.47 17.22
N VAL A 495 -31.28 -4.19 17.50
CA VAL A 495 -30.54 -3.70 18.66
C VAL A 495 -31.52 -3.07 19.64
N LEU A 496 -31.50 -3.52 20.89
CA LEU A 496 -32.34 -2.97 21.95
C LEU A 496 -32.13 -1.45 22.07
N GLY A 497 -33.23 -0.70 22.06
CA GLY A 497 -33.19 0.77 22.14
C GLY A 497 -32.82 1.52 20.86
N ARG A 498 -32.37 0.83 19.80
CA ARG A 498 -32.05 1.44 18.49
C ARG A 498 -32.92 0.94 17.35
N GLY A 499 -33.60 -0.20 17.53
CA GLY A 499 -34.45 -0.78 16.51
C GLY A 499 -33.68 -1.65 15.52
N ARG A 500 -34.14 -1.67 14.28
CA ARG A 500 -33.67 -2.56 13.23
C ARG A 500 -32.47 -1.96 12.50
N VAL A 501 -31.42 -2.75 12.33
CA VAL A 501 -30.22 -2.42 11.57
C VAL A 501 -30.14 -3.34 10.37
N THR A 502 -29.83 -2.78 9.21
CA THR A 502 -29.64 -3.51 7.96
C THR A 502 -28.29 -3.18 7.36
N ALA A 503 -27.61 -4.17 6.81
CA ALA A 503 -26.41 -4.00 6.02
C ALA A 503 -26.50 -4.88 4.77
N ALA A 504 -25.92 -4.44 3.67
CA ALA A 504 -25.83 -5.20 2.44
C ALA A 504 -24.42 -5.07 1.85
N GLU A 505 -23.96 -6.13 1.22
CA GLU A 505 -22.66 -6.19 0.57
C GLU A 505 -22.82 -6.82 -0.81
N GLU A 506 -22.07 -6.29 -1.76
CA GLU A 506 -21.95 -6.86 -3.10
C GLU A 506 -20.65 -7.66 -3.21
N THR A 507 -20.70 -8.76 -3.95
CA THR A 507 -19.53 -9.56 -4.28
C THR A 507 -19.59 -9.93 -5.74
N THR A 508 -18.61 -9.45 -6.50
CA THR A 508 -18.45 -9.79 -7.91
C THR A 508 -17.84 -11.17 -8.05
N LEU A 509 -18.56 -12.04 -8.76
CA LEU A 509 -18.14 -13.36 -9.19
C LEU A 509 -17.61 -13.29 -10.61
N SER A 510 -16.61 -14.11 -10.88
CA SER A 510 -16.14 -14.43 -12.24
C SER A 510 -16.52 -15.86 -12.59
N VAL A 511 -17.14 -16.05 -13.75
CA VAL A 511 -17.49 -17.37 -14.29
C VAL A 511 -16.51 -17.68 -15.42
N PRO A 512 -15.43 -18.44 -15.19
CA PRO A 512 -14.39 -18.62 -16.19
C PRO A 512 -14.83 -19.52 -17.36
N LYS A 513 -14.26 -19.27 -18.55
CA LYS A 513 -14.33 -20.22 -19.67
C LYS A 513 -13.34 -21.37 -19.44
N PRO A 514 -13.72 -22.63 -19.73
CA PRO A 514 -12.74 -23.71 -19.82
C PRO A 514 -11.67 -23.37 -20.86
N VAL A 515 -10.44 -23.78 -20.59
CA VAL A 515 -9.36 -23.74 -21.59
C VAL A 515 -9.74 -24.54 -22.86
N PRO A 516 -9.16 -24.21 -24.03
CA PRO A 516 -9.38 -24.98 -25.26
C PRO A 516 -8.96 -26.46 -25.12
N GLN A 517 -9.60 -27.35 -25.88
CA GLN A 517 -9.17 -28.74 -26.02
C GLN A 517 -7.94 -28.85 -26.94
N GLY A 518 -7.23 -29.97 -26.85
CA GLY A 518 -6.01 -30.22 -27.63
C GLY A 518 -4.76 -29.63 -26.98
N VAL A 519 -3.75 -29.41 -27.80
CA VAL A 519 -2.46 -28.85 -27.37
C VAL A 519 -2.45 -27.34 -27.60
N SER A 520 -2.20 -26.57 -26.54
CA SER A 520 -2.13 -25.11 -26.58
C SER A 520 -0.84 -24.61 -25.93
N ALA A 521 -0.26 -23.54 -26.47
CA ALA A 521 0.67 -22.74 -25.69
C ALA A 521 -0.13 -22.00 -24.61
N LEU A 522 0.24 -22.17 -23.35
CA LEU A 522 -0.53 -21.63 -22.22
C LEU A 522 -0.59 -20.10 -22.25
N SER A 523 0.41 -19.44 -22.83
CA SER A 523 0.43 -17.99 -23.03
C SER A 523 -0.62 -17.48 -24.03
N ASP A 524 -1.23 -18.34 -24.85
CA ASP A 524 -2.38 -18.01 -25.71
C ASP A 524 -3.73 -18.23 -25.00
N VAL A 525 -3.73 -18.84 -23.82
CA VAL A 525 -4.94 -19.21 -23.10
C VAL A 525 -5.32 -18.08 -22.13
N ALA A 526 -6.59 -17.72 -22.10
CA ALA A 526 -7.09 -16.77 -21.10
C ALA A 526 -6.98 -17.39 -19.69
N TRP A 527 -6.26 -16.72 -18.79
CA TRP A 527 -6.30 -17.08 -17.37
C TRP A 527 -7.61 -16.59 -16.75
N ALA A 528 -8.06 -17.31 -15.75
CA ALA A 528 -9.28 -17.04 -15.00
C ALA A 528 -9.06 -16.01 -13.87
N TYR A 529 -7.83 -15.95 -13.35
CA TYR A 529 -7.40 -15.03 -12.31
C TYR A 529 -5.88 -14.88 -12.38
N ALA A 530 -5.38 -13.69 -12.05
CA ALA A 530 -3.97 -13.46 -11.87
C ALA A 530 -3.74 -12.47 -10.72
N ARG A 531 -2.69 -12.71 -9.94
CA ARG A 531 -2.04 -11.70 -9.09
C ARG A 531 -0.55 -11.74 -9.36
N ASN A 532 0.10 -10.61 -9.22
CA ASN A 532 1.50 -10.47 -9.53
C ASN A 532 2.12 -9.44 -8.59
N GLY A 533 3.35 -9.69 -8.14
CA GLY A 533 3.97 -8.84 -7.12
C GLY A 533 4.37 -7.46 -7.64
N TYR A 534 4.58 -7.33 -8.95
CA TYR A 534 4.96 -6.08 -9.61
C TYR A 534 4.50 -6.10 -11.08
N GLY A 535 3.77 -5.07 -11.50
CA GLY A 535 3.16 -5.03 -12.83
C GLY A 535 2.19 -6.20 -13.10
N PRO A 536 1.57 -6.27 -14.28
CA PRO A 536 0.77 -7.43 -14.68
C PRO A 536 1.66 -8.60 -15.12
N PRO A 537 1.17 -9.86 -15.09
CA PRO A 537 1.80 -10.93 -15.84
C PRO A 537 1.68 -10.66 -17.34
N GLU A 538 2.75 -10.95 -18.06
CA GLU A 538 2.88 -10.64 -19.47
C GLU A 538 2.84 -11.88 -20.35
N ARG A 539 2.35 -11.72 -21.58
CA ARG A 539 2.23 -12.82 -22.55
C ARG A 539 3.33 -12.73 -23.58
N ASP A 540 4.07 -13.82 -23.73
CA ASP A 540 5.18 -13.98 -24.69
C ASP A 540 6.32 -12.95 -24.52
N MET A 541 6.40 -12.35 -23.35
CA MET A 541 7.41 -11.38 -22.95
C MET A 541 7.63 -11.44 -21.43
N SER A 542 8.79 -10.97 -20.99
CA SER A 542 9.16 -10.76 -19.59
C SER A 542 8.10 -9.96 -18.84
N ASN A 543 8.09 -10.06 -17.51
CA ASN A 543 7.48 -9.00 -16.71
C ASN A 543 8.40 -7.75 -16.73
N GLY A 544 7.96 -6.72 -17.45
CA GLY A 544 8.66 -5.44 -17.65
C GLY A 544 8.58 -4.50 -16.47
N SER A 545 7.55 -3.69 -16.47
CA SER A 545 7.30 -2.72 -15.43
C SER A 545 5.82 -2.72 -15.10
N VAL A 546 5.28 -1.55 -14.81
CA VAL A 546 3.89 -1.40 -14.41
C VAL A 546 2.92 -1.44 -15.61
N PRO A 547 3.21 -0.82 -16.77
CA PRO A 547 2.34 -0.93 -17.94
C PRO A 547 2.26 -2.37 -18.47
N ALA A 548 1.08 -2.74 -18.98
CA ALA A 548 0.97 -3.99 -19.73
C ALA A 548 1.70 -3.89 -21.08
N GLY A 549 2.32 -4.99 -21.52
CA GLY A 549 2.97 -5.10 -22.82
C GLY A 549 4.31 -4.38 -22.93
N ASP A 550 5.00 -4.17 -21.81
CA ASP A 550 6.27 -3.44 -21.75
C ASP A 550 7.51 -4.34 -21.57
N GLY A 551 7.31 -5.65 -21.45
CA GLY A 551 8.35 -6.64 -21.34
C GLY A 551 9.15 -6.85 -22.64
N LYS A 552 10.39 -7.31 -22.49
CA LYS A 552 11.27 -7.79 -23.56
C LYS A 552 10.98 -9.26 -23.87
N PRO A 553 11.62 -9.82 -24.92
CA PRO A 553 11.56 -11.25 -25.14
C PRO A 553 12.03 -12.04 -23.92
N LEU A 554 11.22 -13.00 -23.48
CA LEU A 554 11.53 -13.95 -22.41
C LEU A 554 12.92 -14.55 -22.62
N THR A 555 13.81 -14.36 -21.66
CA THR A 555 15.20 -14.80 -21.77
C THR A 555 15.71 -15.30 -20.44
N ILE A 556 16.01 -16.60 -20.36
CA ILE A 556 16.57 -17.21 -19.14
C ILE A 556 18.03 -17.58 -19.41
N ASN A 557 18.95 -16.92 -18.71
CA ASN A 557 20.40 -17.16 -18.78
C ASN A 557 20.91 -17.18 -20.24
N GLY A 558 20.50 -16.19 -21.03
CA GLY A 558 20.84 -15.99 -22.43
C GLY A 558 20.02 -16.79 -23.44
N VAL A 559 19.19 -17.74 -23.00
CA VAL A 559 18.31 -18.53 -23.89
C VAL A 559 17.00 -17.80 -24.09
N ARG A 560 16.68 -17.45 -25.33
CA ARG A 560 15.44 -16.74 -25.69
C ARG A 560 14.30 -17.70 -25.98
N TYR A 561 13.11 -17.34 -25.52
CA TYR A 561 11.88 -18.07 -25.72
C TYR A 561 10.85 -17.22 -26.45
N ALA A 562 10.21 -17.81 -27.47
CA ALA A 562 9.22 -17.10 -28.28
C ALA A 562 7.83 -17.10 -27.63
N LYS A 563 7.55 -18.05 -26.74
CA LYS A 563 6.27 -18.21 -26.07
C LYS A 563 6.48 -18.36 -24.58
N GLY A 564 5.58 -17.78 -23.79
CA GLY A 564 5.61 -17.95 -22.34
C GLY A 564 4.84 -16.89 -21.58
N ILE A 565 4.97 -16.92 -20.26
CA ILE A 565 4.35 -15.96 -19.36
C ILE A 565 5.41 -15.40 -18.44
N GLY A 566 5.69 -14.10 -18.56
CA GLY A 566 6.56 -13.38 -17.62
C GLY A 566 5.75 -12.93 -16.41
N ALA A 567 6.25 -13.20 -15.20
CA ALA A 567 5.60 -12.85 -13.95
C ALA A 567 6.61 -12.28 -12.96
N HIS A 568 6.13 -11.73 -11.85
CA HIS A 568 6.97 -11.22 -10.76
C HIS A 568 6.51 -11.74 -9.40
N ALA A 569 7.42 -12.26 -8.60
CA ALA A 569 7.07 -12.82 -7.30
C ALA A 569 6.51 -11.75 -6.34
N VAL A 570 5.61 -12.10 -5.41
CA VAL A 570 4.84 -13.36 -5.39
C VAL A 570 3.73 -13.26 -6.44
N SER A 571 3.61 -14.26 -7.31
CA SER A 571 2.55 -14.32 -8.33
C SER A 571 1.71 -15.59 -8.21
N GLU A 572 0.44 -15.49 -8.62
CA GLU A 572 -0.42 -16.65 -8.88
C GLU A 572 -1.21 -16.40 -10.16
N ILE A 573 -1.15 -17.34 -11.11
CA ILE A 573 -1.91 -17.29 -12.34
C ILE A 573 -2.74 -18.56 -12.43
N VAL A 574 -4.07 -18.41 -12.45
CA VAL A 574 -5.03 -19.50 -12.37
C VAL A 574 -5.75 -19.67 -13.70
N PHE A 575 -5.83 -20.90 -14.18
CA PHE A 575 -6.58 -21.30 -15.38
C PHE A 575 -7.67 -22.30 -15.00
N TYR A 576 -8.84 -22.20 -15.65
CA TYR A 576 -9.94 -23.15 -15.46
C TYR A 576 -9.88 -24.27 -16.52
N LEU A 577 -9.47 -25.46 -16.10
CA LEU A 577 -9.29 -26.64 -16.96
C LEU A 577 -10.59 -27.43 -17.18
N GLY A 578 -11.51 -27.37 -16.22
CA GLY A 578 -12.78 -28.10 -16.28
C GLY A 578 -12.64 -29.63 -16.30
N GLY A 579 -11.53 -30.19 -15.80
CA GLY A 579 -11.28 -31.64 -15.77
C GLY A 579 -10.83 -32.25 -17.11
N ARG A 580 -10.46 -31.41 -18.09
CA ARG A 580 -10.23 -31.84 -19.48
C ARG A 580 -8.77 -32.10 -19.82
N CYS A 581 -7.85 -31.62 -18.99
CA CYS A 581 -6.42 -31.58 -19.30
C CYS A 581 -5.65 -32.73 -18.62
N ARG A 582 -4.49 -33.06 -19.18
CA ARG A 582 -3.62 -34.17 -18.75
C ARG A 582 -2.28 -33.70 -18.23
N SER A 583 -1.68 -32.68 -18.85
CA SER A 583 -0.33 -32.24 -18.48
C SER A 583 -0.07 -30.79 -18.82
N LEU A 584 0.83 -30.17 -18.06
CA LEU A 584 1.56 -28.96 -18.43
C LEU A 584 3.06 -29.28 -18.44
N VAL A 585 3.75 -28.94 -19.52
CA VAL A 585 5.22 -29.00 -19.61
C VAL A 585 5.74 -27.60 -19.88
N THR A 586 6.77 -27.17 -19.17
CA THR A 586 7.33 -25.81 -19.30
C THR A 586 8.78 -25.81 -18.84
N ASP A 587 9.57 -24.91 -19.40
CA ASP A 587 10.82 -24.49 -18.77
C ASP A 587 10.51 -23.31 -17.84
N VAL A 588 11.30 -23.15 -16.77
CA VAL A 588 11.17 -22.03 -15.84
C VAL A 588 12.54 -21.51 -15.40
N GLY A 589 12.59 -20.23 -15.04
CA GLY A 589 13.78 -19.58 -14.52
C GLY A 589 13.57 -18.08 -14.30
N ILE A 590 14.58 -17.44 -13.73
CA ILE A 590 14.59 -15.98 -13.56
C ILE A 590 14.97 -15.32 -14.88
N ASP A 591 14.20 -14.33 -15.30
CA ASP A 591 14.36 -13.62 -16.56
C ASP A 591 15.57 -12.66 -16.55
N ASP A 592 16.14 -12.44 -17.73
CA ASP A 592 17.30 -11.58 -17.97
C ASP A 592 16.95 -10.11 -18.14
N GLU A 593 15.68 -9.73 -18.05
CA GLU A 593 15.25 -8.33 -18.00
C GLU A 593 15.60 -7.67 -16.66
N ARG A 594 16.89 -7.49 -16.42
CA ARG A 594 17.46 -6.87 -15.23
C ARG A 594 18.67 -5.99 -15.55
N GLU A 595 19.06 -5.13 -14.61
CA GLU A 595 20.36 -4.48 -14.65
C GLU A 595 21.46 -5.40 -14.07
N PRO A 596 22.74 -5.27 -14.51
CA PRO A 596 23.82 -6.21 -14.16
C PRO A 596 24.15 -6.38 -12.66
N ARG A 597 23.61 -5.52 -11.78
CA ARG A 597 23.85 -5.55 -10.32
C ARG A 597 22.70 -6.17 -9.51
N GLN A 598 21.62 -6.58 -10.16
CA GLN A 598 20.37 -7.01 -9.51
C GLN A 598 20.26 -8.54 -9.49
N GLN A 599 19.85 -9.11 -8.36
CA GLN A 599 19.84 -10.56 -8.11
C GLN A 599 18.42 -11.00 -7.74
N GLY A 600 17.66 -11.53 -8.70
CA GLY A 600 16.35 -12.14 -8.44
C GLY A 600 16.47 -13.59 -8.02
N SER A 601 15.59 -14.04 -7.13
CA SER A 601 15.55 -15.42 -6.64
C SER A 601 14.12 -15.88 -6.36
N SER A 602 13.69 -17.00 -6.95
CA SER A 602 12.30 -17.46 -6.81
C SER A 602 12.16 -18.96 -7.00
N ALA A 603 11.14 -19.56 -6.38
CA ALA A 603 10.74 -20.93 -6.71
C ALA A 603 9.44 -20.97 -7.51
N PHE A 604 9.37 -21.92 -8.44
CA PHE A 604 8.24 -22.11 -9.35
C PHE A 604 7.46 -23.35 -8.93
N GLN A 605 6.13 -23.25 -8.92
CA GLN A 605 5.26 -24.34 -8.50
C GLN A 605 4.06 -24.47 -9.44
N ILE A 606 3.77 -25.70 -9.87
CA ILE A 606 2.57 -26.06 -10.62
C ILE A 606 1.61 -26.75 -9.66
N TRP A 607 0.40 -26.20 -9.51
CA TRP A 607 -0.66 -26.75 -8.68
C TRP A 607 -1.84 -27.20 -9.55
N ALA A 608 -2.29 -28.43 -9.33
CA ALA A 608 -3.47 -29.05 -9.91
C ALA A 608 -4.52 -29.19 -8.80
N ASP A 609 -5.48 -28.26 -8.76
CA ASP A 609 -6.36 -28.05 -7.60
C ASP A 609 -5.54 -27.96 -6.29
N SER A 610 -5.74 -28.88 -5.34
CA SER A 610 -4.99 -28.93 -4.07
C SER A 610 -3.66 -29.67 -4.15
N ARG A 611 -3.34 -30.32 -5.28
CA ARG A 611 -2.13 -31.14 -5.44
C ARG A 611 -1.02 -30.31 -6.06
N LYS A 612 0.12 -30.18 -5.37
CA LYS A 612 1.35 -29.66 -5.96
C LYS A 612 1.88 -30.70 -6.95
N ALA A 613 1.77 -30.41 -8.24
CA ALA A 613 2.11 -31.31 -9.33
C ALA A 613 3.62 -31.25 -9.66
N ALA A 614 4.26 -30.10 -9.50
CA ALA A 614 5.70 -29.92 -9.67
C ALA A 614 6.23 -28.72 -8.88
N GLU A 615 7.52 -28.73 -8.53
CA GLU A 615 8.26 -27.58 -8.00
C GLU A 615 9.76 -27.66 -8.30
N THR A 616 10.44 -26.51 -8.33
CA THR A 616 11.88 -26.42 -8.67
C THR A 616 12.82 -26.23 -7.47
N GLY A 617 12.32 -25.84 -6.30
CA GLY A 617 13.12 -25.12 -5.31
C GLY A 617 13.52 -23.71 -5.80
N VAL A 618 14.28 -22.96 -5.00
CA VAL A 618 14.72 -21.60 -5.35
C VAL A 618 15.69 -21.64 -6.53
N ARG A 619 15.40 -20.82 -7.54
CA ARG A 619 16.23 -20.58 -8.72
C ARG A 619 16.71 -19.14 -8.68
N THR A 620 17.96 -18.92 -9.07
CA THR A 620 18.57 -17.60 -9.13
C THR A 620 18.69 -17.14 -10.57
N TRP A 621 18.98 -15.87 -10.75
CA TRP A 621 19.31 -15.30 -12.05
C TRP A 621 20.49 -15.96 -12.79
N GLN A 622 21.37 -16.68 -12.09
CA GLN A 622 22.53 -17.37 -12.68
C GLN A 622 22.20 -18.77 -13.17
N ASP A 623 21.08 -19.32 -12.70
CA ASP A 623 20.69 -20.67 -13.02
C ASP A 623 20.21 -20.76 -14.48
N PRO A 624 20.58 -21.83 -15.22
CA PRO A 624 19.91 -22.12 -16.47
C PRO A 624 18.44 -22.48 -16.23
N ALA A 625 17.63 -22.31 -17.27
CA ALA A 625 16.25 -22.76 -17.28
C ALA A 625 16.17 -24.25 -16.93
N ILE A 626 15.14 -24.62 -16.16
CA ILE A 626 14.87 -26.00 -15.78
C ILE A 626 13.49 -26.41 -16.29
N GLY A 627 13.43 -27.56 -16.95
CA GLY A 627 12.19 -28.16 -17.41
C GLY A 627 11.44 -28.82 -16.26
N ILE A 628 10.15 -28.48 -16.12
CA ILE A 628 9.22 -29.12 -15.18
C ILE A 628 7.94 -29.57 -15.89
N SER A 629 7.33 -30.62 -15.36
CA SER A 629 6.08 -31.17 -15.88
C SER A 629 5.13 -31.47 -14.73
N GLY A 630 3.88 -31.04 -14.87
CA GLY A 630 2.81 -31.31 -13.91
C GLY A 630 1.72 -32.19 -14.53
N ASP A 631 1.38 -33.30 -13.87
CA ASP A 631 0.18 -34.09 -14.18
C ASP A 631 -1.07 -33.33 -13.74
N LEU A 632 -1.98 -33.07 -14.68
CA LEU A 632 -3.23 -32.33 -14.51
C LEU A 632 -4.47 -33.22 -14.62
N THR A 633 -4.30 -34.54 -14.72
CA THR A 633 -5.40 -35.48 -14.96
C THR A 633 -6.50 -35.32 -13.92
N GLY A 634 -7.71 -35.01 -14.39
CA GLY A 634 -8.91 -34.82 -13.56
C GLY A 634 -8.98 -33.47 -12.83
N ALA A 635 -7.96 -32.62 -12.95
CA ALA A 635 -7.91 -31.34 -12.26
C ALA A 635 -8.86 -30.31 -12.88
N ARG A 636 -9.50 -29.50 -12.05
CA ARG A 636 -10.40 -28.43 -12.50
C ARG A 636 -9.67 -27.11 -12.68
N PHE A 637 -8.66 -26.85 -11.86
CA PHE A 637 -7.85 -25.65 -11.91
C PHE A 637 -6.37 -25.98 -12.03
N LEU A 638 -5.68 -25.22 -12.88
CA LEU A 638 -4.23 -25.10 -12.91
C LEU A 638 -3.87 -23.77 -12.25
N ARG A 639 -2.91 -23.79 -11.33
CA ARG A 639 -2.35 -22.59 -10.72
C ARG A 639 -0.83 -22.60 -10.85
N LEU A 640 -0.30 -21.57 -11.49
CA LEU A 640 1.13 -21.29 -11.59
C LEU A 640 1.49 -20.33 -10.46
N SER A 641 2.50 -20.66 -9.67
CA SER A 641 2.95 -19.83 -8.55
C SER A 641 4.44 -19.54 -8.67
N VAL A 642 4.81 -18.26 -8.64
CA VAL A 642 6.20 -17.80 -8.45
C VAL A 642 6.30 -17.25 -7.04
N THR A 643 7.19 -17.83 -6.24
CA THR A 643 7.35 -17.51 -4.82
C THR A 643 8.60 -16.65 -4.59
N ASP A 644 8.61 -15.85 -3.53
CA ASP A 644 9.82 -15.18 -3.02
C ASP A 644 10.86 -16.23 -2.64
N GLY A 645 12.11 -16.05 -3.06
CA GLY A 645 13.23 -16.94 -2.73
C GLY A 645 13.70 -16.87 -1.28
N GLY A 646 13.11 -15.97 -0.47
CA GLY A 646 13.38 -15.79 0.96
C GLY A 646 14.25 -14.58 1.26
N ASP A 647 14.54 -13.76 0.25
CA ASP A 647 15.37 -12.57 0.33
C ASP A 647 14.65 -11.29 -0.08
N ASN A 648 13.31 -11.30 -0.05
CA ASN A 648 12.38 -10.29 -0.59
C ASN A 648 12.20 -10.42 -2.11
N ASN A 649 11.10 -9.89 -2.63
CA ASN A 649 10.72 -10.11 -4.02
C ASN A 649 11.40 -9.18 -5.04
N SER A 650 12.43 -8.42 -4.68
CA SER A 650 13.03 -7.46 -5.60
C SER A 650 13.71 -8.17 -6.78
N TYR A 651 13.31 -7.83 -8.00
CA TYR A 651 13.85 -8.40 -9.24
C TYR A 651 13.52 -9.87 -9.47
N ASP A 652 12.54 -10.40 -8.74
CA ASP A 652 12.03 -11.76 -8.88
C ASP A 652 11.12 -11.90 -10.11
N ARG A 653 11.66 -11.56 -11.28
CA ARG A 653 11.02 -11.72 -12.59
C ARG A 653 11.15 -13.17 -13.01
N GLY A 654 10.08 -13.94 -12.85
CA GLY A 654 10.05 -15.36 -13.15
C GLY A 654 9.34 -15.63 -14.47
N ASP A 655 9.99 -16.42 -15.33
CA ASP A 655 9.46 -16.82 -16.62
C ASP A 655 8.90 -18.25 -16.59
N TRP A 656 7.69 -18.39 -17.11
CA TRP A 656 7.13 -19.67 -17.55
C TRP A 656 7.36 -19.79 -19.05
N ALA A 657 8.48 -20.40 -19.44
CA ALA A 657 8.98 -20.44 -20.80
C ALA A 657 8.51 -21.67 -21.59
N ASN A 658 7.97 -21.44 -22.79
CA ASN A 658 7.29 -22.45 -23.63
C ASN A 658 6.31 -23.37 -22.85
N PRO A 659 5.36 -22.82 -22.08
CA PRO A 659 4.41 -23.63 -21.34
C PRO A 659 3.40 -24.27 -22.31
N VAL A 660 3.45 -25.59 -22.44
CA VAL A 660 2.57 -26.38 -23.31
C VAL A 660 1.55 -27.13 -22.46
N LEU A 661 0.27 -26.77 -22.66
CA LEU A 661 -0.87 -27.39 -22.01
C LEU A 661 -1.51 -28.44 -22.94
N THR A 662 -1.73 -29.65 -22.44
CA THR A 662 -2.39 -30.73 -23.17
C THR A 662 -3.75 -31.05 -22.55
N CYS A 663 -4.81 -30.82 -23.31
CA CYS A 663 -6.20 -31.21 -23.10
C CYS A 663 -6.74 -31.85 -24.39
#